data_AF-A0A945YPG2-F1
#
_entry.id   AF-A0A945YPG2-F1
#
_cell.length_a   1.000
_cell.length_b   1.000
_cell.length_c   1.000
_cell.angle_alpha   90.00
_cell.angle_beta   90.00
_cell.angle_gamma   90.00
#
_symmetry.space_group_name_H-M   'P 1'
#
loop_
_entity.id
_entity.type
_entity.pdbx_description
1 polymer ?
#
loop_
_entity_poly.entity_id
_entity_poly.type
_entity_poly.pdbx_seq_one_letter_code
_entity_poly.pdbx_strand_id
1 'polypeptide(L)'
;MEKVKNIFHKVTYGQVSLAAFLICALTGVFIAIPYDVNKPLLSISSLMILNPTASFIRNLHFWSAQIFLIATLIHIWDHFKITADIRIKKGVWLRLTIGVIILFLAMLTGFLLKGDADTQQAWRILDSLIKEIPILGNLMAYSLLGNEDSLQLVYVHHIATFTIFLAVITFEHSRKLWPIYNSFFLVLLGTIILSYFFTAPLHDGINPSVKGPWYFVGFQEVLHWLTMPWISILIIILFLTLIYLIPYTGKHISFFSKRSLLIITILYILLTIIGMFFRGENWRWVWPWHENYSHSVLTSFRTSSINLTAEYTESDISSSGLIDGKKESCIVCHQNVMGFTSSHNPEAIGCFSCHGGNPYDGSKDGAHSQMILLPGNFADADMSCGTTNCHPDITQRKSSNLMSNLSGMISVDRFVFNEQDNPDILTDFHHLGNSAADEHLRNLCVTCHLDNPKTESGPISDKSRGGGCLACHVNYDQFATTAWLNHQADVFDTTYLVYHPSISMQVTNQHCFGCHSRSARISTSYEGWHETQLVADNVLLDSNYRIVEDSRVFKFVQEDVHHKLGLSCIDCHNSYEVMGDGNYYAHQENQNTISCSDCHFNGEPSTVDANNLDDESAKIASMRFGANGDKKFLVTNKRDIPLVNTEVKNDTNFFFTKNEGVEFILSPPNVVCTKGNAHDDLSCSACHSSWAPSCIGCHNEYDPAENGYNMIANEEKMGSWVEYVGEYNHGPPALGVRRDVDHKEVIPVVPGMVLTIDVGSFSKELHDSLIFHRLFAPSAPHTTVTQGRDCKSCHNNPIALGYGKGKMEFNPDNGKWSFDSYYKNNPNDTLPEDCWIGFLDDRSGEKVSTRSNVFPFSVEDQKRILRVGACLTCHDQNTSLMESTVYNFDSIVSLKKPVCILPFY
;
A
#
# COMPACT_ATOMS: atom_id res chain seq x y z
N MET A 1 -50.34 30.28 10.92
CA MET A 1 -49.25 29.99 11.89
C MET A 1 -49.74 29.59 13.28
N GLU A 2 -50.80 30.18 13.86
CA GLU A 2 -51.31 29.77 15.20
C GLU A 2 -51.83 28.33 15.29
N LYS A 3 -52.54 27.83 14.26
CA LYS A 3 -53.01 26.43 14.25
C LYS A 3 -51.87 25.40 14.25
N VAL A 4 -50.72 25.73 13.64
CA VAL A 4 -49.52 24.87 13.63
C VAL A 4 -48.84 24.89 15.00
N LYS A 5 -48.70 26.06 15.64
CA LYS A 5 -48.18 26.16 17.03
C LYS A 5 -49.02 25.36 18.04
N ASN A 6 -50.34 25.35 17.90
CA ASN A 6 -51.23 24.58 18.78
C ASN A 6 -51.14 23.05 18.59
N ILE A 7 -50.70 22.58 17.42
CA ILE A 7 -50.48 21.15 17.14
C ILE A 7 -49.22 20.66 17.87
N PHE A 8 -48.13 21.44 17.85
CA PHE A 8 -46.87 21.08 18.53
C PHE A 8 -46.96 21.17 20.05
N HIS A 9 -47.80 22.04 20.61
CA HIS A 9 -47.91 22.23 22.06
C HIS A 9 -48.48 21.04 22.85
N LYS A 10 -49.09 20.04 22.17
CA LYS A 10 -49.68 18.83 22.79
C LYS A 10 -48.83 17.56 22.61
N VAL A 11 -47.68 17.64 21.93
CA VAL A 11 -46.81 16.49 21.66
C VAL A 11 -45.81 16.35 22.82
N THR A 12 -45.94 15.27 23.60
CA THR A 12 -44.98 14.92 24.67
C THR A 12 -44.03 13.82 24.20
N TYR A 13 -42.82 13.73 24.76
CA TYR A 13 -41.88 12.66 24.40
C TYR A 13 -42.42 11.25 24.68
N GLY A 14 -43.29 11.08 25.69
CA GLY A 14 -44.00 9.81 25.91
C GLY A 14 -44.98 9.46 24.78
N GLN A 15 -45.63 10.45 24.16
CA GLN A 15 -46.46 10.22 22.97
C GLN A 15 -45.63 9.93 21.72
N VAL A 16 -44.47 10.58 21.58
CA VAL A 16 -43.51 10.31 20.49
C VAL A 16 -42.96 8.88 20.61
N SER A 17 -42.54 8.49 21.82
CA SER A 17 -42.05 7.14 22.12
C SER A 17 -43.11 6.07 21.83
N LEU A 18 -44.36 6.27 22.29
CA LEU A 18 -45.45 5.34 21.98
C LEU A 18 -45.73 5.23 20.47
N ALA A 19 -45.72 6.35 19.73
CA ALA A 19 -45.91 6.34 18.29
C ALA A 19 -44.78 5.60 17.57
N ALA A 20 -43.53 5.87 17.93
CA ALA A 20 -42.36 5.22 17.35
C ALA A 20 -42.34 3.71 17.64
N PHE A 21 -42.69 3.29 18.86
CA PHE A 21 -42.82 1.88 19.23
C PHE A 21 -43.86 1.14 18.37
N LEU A 22 -45.04 1.74 18.14
CA LEU A 22 -46.07 1.12 17.29
C LEU A 22 -45.63 1.02 15.83
N ILE A 23 -45.00 2.05 15.28
CA ILE A 23 -44.48 2.03 13.91
C ILE A 23 -43.42 0.92 13.79
N CYS A 24 -42.51 0.82 14.76
CA CYS A 24 -41.47 -0.21 14.82
C CYS A 24 -42.08 -1.61 14.90
N ALA A 25 -43.03 -1.85 15.81
CA ALA A 25 -43.68 -3.15 15.96
C ALA A 25 -44.44 -3.58 14.70
N LEU A 26 -45.18 -2.66 14.07
CA LEU A 26 -45.93 -2.94 12.85
C LEU A 26 -45.00 -3.25 11.67
N THR A 27 -43.97 -2.44 11.46
CA THR A 27 -42.97 -2.67 10.41
C THR A 27 -42.18 -3.96 10.64
N GLY A 28 -41.92 -4.32 11.90
CA GLY A 28 -41.27 -5.58 12.27
C GLY A 28 -42.08 -6.81 11.86
N VAL A 29 -43.41 -6.77 11.97
CA VAL A 29 -44.28 -7.86 11.48
C VAL A 29 -44.14 -8.05 9.96
N PHE A 30 -44.02 -6.96 9.19
CA PHE A 30 -43.83 -7.05 7.75
C PHE A 30 -42.45 -7.60 7.36
N ILE A 31 -41.40 -7.27 8.12
CA ILE A 31 -40.03 -7.77 7.90
C ILE A 31 -39.88 -9.23 8.32
N ALA A 32 -40.61 -9.66 9.36
CA ALA A 32 -40.55 -11.03 9.85
C ALA A 32 -41.02 -12.08 8.82
N ILE A 33 -41.78 -11.68 7.80
CA ILE A 33 -42.28 -12.57 6.74
C ILE A 33 -41.17 -12.97 5.76
N PRO A 34 -40.43 -12.04 5.12
CA PRO A 34 -39.35 -12.39 4.20
C PRO A 34 -38.00 -12.70 4.87
N TYR A 35 -37.87 -12.50 6.19
CA TYR A 35 -36.63 -12.76 6.92
C TYR A 35 -36.42 -14.26 7.19
N ASP A 36 -35.23 -14.78 6.85
CA ASP A 36 -34.83 -16.16 7.18
C ASP A 36 -33.74 -16.14 8.25
N VAL A 37 -34.10 -16.62 9.45
CA VAL A 37 -33.21 -16.70 10.61
C VAL A 37 -32.05 -17.68 10.45
N ASN A 38 -32.17 -18.67 9.56
CA ASN A 38 -31.08 -19.61 9.28
C ASN A 38 -30.03 -19.00 8.32
N LYS A 39 -30.45 -18.01 7.53
CA LYS A 39 -29.60 -17.30 6.56
C LYS A 39 -29.85 -15.78 6.66
N PRO A 40 -29.53 -15.17 7.82
CA PRO A 40 -29.93 -13.81 8.16
C PRO A 40 -29.41 -12.80 7.13
N LEU A 41 -28.10 -12.79 6.89
CA LEU A 41 -27.45 -11.86 5.98
C LEU A 41 -27.96 -12.01 4.54
N LEU A 42 -28.05 -13.24 4.04
CA LEU A 42 -28.57 -13.54 2.71
C LEU A 42 -30.01 -13.06 2.52
N SER A 43 -30.87 -13.28 3.51
CA SER A 43 -32.28 -12.87 3.44
C SER A 43 -32.40 -11.35 3.36
N ILE A 44 -31.60 -10.61 4.13
CA ILE A 44 -31.58 -9.14 4.12
C ILE A 44 -30.97 -8.62 2.81
N SER A 45 -29.82 -9.13 2.38
CA SER A 45 -29.19 -8.66 1.13
C SER A 45 -30.08 -8.91 -0.08
N SER A 46 -30.72 -10.08 -0.13
CA SER A 46 -31.66 -10.42 -1.22
C SER A 46 -32.90 -9.54 -1.18
N LEU A 47 -33.44 -9.27 0.02
CA LEU A 47 -34.57 -8.35 0.21
C LEU A 47 -34.25 -6.95 -0.35
N MET A 48 -33.06 -6.45 -0.04
CA MET A 48 -32.64 -5.10 -0.43
C MET A 48 -32.52 -4.95 -1.95
N ILE A 49 -32.08 -5.99 -2.66
CA ILE A 49 -31.93 -5.96 -4.12
C ILE A 49 -33.26 -6.28 -4.83
N LEU A 50 -34.04 -7.27 -4.35
CA LEU A 50 -35.29 -7.70 -4.99
C LEU A 50 -36.47 -6.75 -4.77
N ASN A 51 -36.61 -6.24 -3.55
CA ASN A 51 -37.83 -5.58 -3.12
C ASN A 51 -37.50 -4.25 -2.42
N PRO A 52 -37.34 -3.17 -3.20
CA PRO A 52 -37.00 -1.88 -2.63
C PRO A 52 -38.09 -1.31 -1.69
N THR A 53 -39.34 -1.72 -1.87
CA THR A 53 -40.41 -1.36 -0.92
C THR A 53 -40.22 -2.06 0.43
N ALA A 54 -39.82 -3.33 0.44
CA ALA A 54 -39.50 -4.02 1.69
C ALA A 54 -38.21 -3.50 2.33
N SER A 55 -37.22 -3.08 1.52
CA SER A 55 -36.05 -2.33 1.99
C SER A 55 -36.45 -1.01 2.67
N PHE A 56 -37.41 -0.28 2.12
CA PHE A 56 -37.99 0.91 2.75
C PHE A 56 -38.69 0.59 4.08
N ILE A 57 -39.42 -0.52 4.17
CA ILE A 57 -40.02 -0.97 5.45
C ILE A 57 -38.93 -1.32 6.47
N ARG A 58 -37.81 -1.95 6.06
CA ARG A 58 -36.63 -2.17 6.90
C ARG A 58 -36.07 -0.87 7.45
N ASN A 59 -35.94 0.16 6.63
CA ASN A 59 -35.49 1.48 7.09
C ASN A 59 -36.49 2.12 8.07
N LEU A 60 -37.79 2.03 7.79
CA LEU A 60 -38.83 2.51 8.71
C LEU A 60 -38.73 1.82 10.07
N HIS A 61 -38.51 0.50 10.09
CA HIS A 61 -38.30 -0.27 11.32
C HIS A 61 -37.06 0.22 12.08
N PHE A 62 -35.93 0.35 11.39
CA PHE A 62 -34.69 0.83 11.99
C PHE A 62 -34.83 2.24 12.59
N TRP A 63 -35.29 3.23 11.81
CA TRP A 63 -35.39 4.62 12.27
C TRP A 63 -36.45 4.82 13.33
N SER A 64 -37.59 4.11 13.25
CA SER A 64 -38.58 4.15 14.33
C SER A 64 -38.05 3.54 15.63
N ALA A 65 -37.21 2.50 15.56
CA ALA A 65 -36.51 1.97 16.73
C ALA A 65 -35.52 3.00 17.33
N GLN A 66 -34.75 3.72 16.49
CA GLN A 66 -33.87 4.79 16.98
C GLN A 66 -34.64 5.92 17.66
N ILE A 67 -35.73 6.38 17.03
CA ILE A 67 -36.61 7.42 17.59
C ILE A 67 -37.23 6.93 18.90
N PHE A 68 -37.65 5.67 18.98
CA PHE A 68 -38.22 5.09 20.19
C PHE A 68 -37.21 5.08 21.35
N LEU A 69 -35.96 4.68 21.10
CA LEU A 69 -34.90 4.73 22.10
C LEU A 69 -34.66 6.17 22.59
N ILE A 70 -34.41 7.10 21.66
CA ILE A 70 -34.09 8.50 21.98
C ILE A 70 -35.25 9.17 22.73
N ALA A 71 -36.49 9.03 22.23
CA ALA A 71 -37.65 9.62 22.86
C ALA A 71 -37.92 9.04 24.24
N THR A 72 -37.67 7.74 24.46
CA THR A 72 -37.79 7.09 25.77
C THR A 72 -36.76 7.63 26.75
N LEU A 73 -35.49 7.77 26.34
CA LEU A 73 -34.43 8.33 27.19
C LEU A 73 -34.73 9.80 27.57
N ILE A 74 -35.19 10.62 26.61
CA ILE A 74 -35.62 12.00 26.89
C ILE A 74 -36.84 12.03 27.81
N HIS A 75 -37.81 11.13 27.60
CA HIS A 75 -38.99 11.02 28.45
C HIS A 75 -38.65 10.68 29.91
N ILE A 76 -37.69 9.77 30.13
CA ILE A 76 -37.15 9.47 31.46
C ILE A 76 -36.52 10.72 32.07
N TRP A 77 -35.73 11.46 31.29
CA TRP A 77 -35.07 12.68 31.74
C TRP A 77 -36.03 13.81 32.09
N ASP A 78 -37.12 13.98 31.33
CA ASP A 78 -38.17 14.97 31.63
C ASP A 78 -38.80 14.73 32.99
N HIS A 79 -39.02 13.46 33.36
CA HIS A 79 -39.48 13.09 34.68
C HIS A 79 -38.44 13.39 35.78
N PHE A 80 -37.14 13.39 35.46
CA PHE A 80 -36.10 13.78 36.41
C PHE A 80 -36.01 15.30 36.62
N LYS A 81 -36.39 16.12 35.64
CA LYS A 81 -36.44 17.59 35.77
C LYS A 81 -37.60 18.08 36.64
N ILE A 82 -38.73 17.37 36.63
CA ILE A 82 -39.91 17.77 37.41
C ILE A 82 -39.63 17.60 38.91
N THR A 83 -39.89 18.65 39.69
CA THR A 83 -39.71 18.70 41.15
C THR A 83 -40.92 18.21 41.94
N ALA A 84 -42.04 17.96 41.26
CA ALA A 84 -43.26 17.41 41.85
C ALA A 84 -43.14 15.90 42.11
N ASP A 85 -43.86 15.40 43.12
CA ASP A 85 -43.87 13.97 43.46
C ASP A 85 -44.33 13.11 42.29
N ILE A 86 -43.48 12.16 41.87
CA ILE A 86 -43.80 11.16 40.86
C ILE A 86 -44.83 10.19 41.46
N ARG A 87 -46.12 10.38 41.16
CA ARG A 87 -47.22 9.54 41.66
C ARG A 87 -47.36 8.24 40.87
N ILE A 88 -46.32 7.40 40.88
CA ILE A 88 -46.33 6.06 40.26
C ILE A 88 -46.30 4.99 41.35
N LYS A 89 -47.13 3.94 41.20
CA LYS A 89 -47.13 2.79 42.12
C LYS A 89 -45.77 2.09 42.10
N LYS A 90 -45.29 1.62 43.27
CA LYS A 90 -43.97 0.97 43.42
C LYS A 90 -43.72 -0.13 42.39
N GLY A 91 -44.69 -1.03 42.19
CA GLY A 91 -44.57 -2.13 41.23
C GLY A 91 -44.44 -1.69 39.76
N VAL A 92 -45.13 -0.62 39.37
CA VAL A 92 -45.06 -0.09 38.00
C VAL A 92 -43.69 0.54 37.76
N TRP A 93 -43.16 1.28 38.74
CA TRP A 93 -41.82 1.88 38.63
C TRP A 93 -40.70 0.83 38.56
N LEU A 94 -40.78 -0.25 39.35
CA LEU A 94 -39.83 -1.37 39.25
C LEU A 94 -39.82 -1.96 37.84
N ARG A 95 -41.00 -2.26 37.27
CA ARG A 95 -41.12 -2.79 35.91
C ARG A 95 -40.65 -1.81 34.84
N LEU A 96 -40.88 -0.50 35.02
CA LEU A 96 -40.34 0.52 34.11
C LEU A 96 -38.81 0.59 34.19
N THR A 97 -38.24 0.44 35.38
CA THR A 97 -36.78 0.39 35.56
C THR A 97 -36.18 -0.83 34.86
N ILE A 98 -36.80 -2.01 35.02
CA ILE A 98 -36.44 -3.23 34.27
C ILE A 98 -36.70 -3.04 32.76
N GLY A 99 -37.74 -2.30 32.40
CA GLY A 99 -38.06 -1.95 31.02
C GLY A 99 -36.93 -1.20 30.30
N VAL A 100 -36.10 -0.43 31.02
CA VAL A 100 -34.93 0.23 30.43
C VAL A 100 -33.93 -0.79 29.92
N ILE A 101 -33.58 -1.81 30.71
CA ILE A 101 -32.64 -2.85 30.24
C ILE A 101 -33.26 -3.72 29.15
N ILE A 102 -34.56 -4.04 29.25
CA ILE A 102 -35.26 -4.81 28.20
C ILE A 102 -35.34 -4.02 26.88
N LEU A 103 -35.45 -2.70 26.93
CA LEU A 103 -35.35 -1.84 25.74
C LEU A 103 -33.98 -1.98 25.07
N PHE A 104 -32.89 -1.88 25.82
CA PHE A 104 -31.55 -2.07 25.28
C PHE A 104 -31.34 -3.50 24.73
N LEU A 105 -31.89 -4.52 25.39
CA LEU A 105 -31.85 -5.90 24.90
C LEU A 105 -32.67 -6.09 23.63
N ALA A 106 -33.83 -5.45 23.49
CA ALA A 106 -34.63 -5.47 22.26
C ALA A 106 -33.86 -4.83 21.10
N MET A 107 -33.20 -3.69 21.36
CA MET A 107 -32.37 -3.00 20.38
C MET A 107 -31.15 -3.84 19.97
N LEU A 108 -30.47 -4.45 20.94
CA LEU A 108 -29.29 -5.30 20.71
C LEU A 108 -29.65 -6.56 19.94
N THR A 109 -30.69 -7.27 20.36
CA THR A 109 -31.14 -8.49 19.66
C THR A 109 -31.59 -8.19 18.24
N GLY A 110 -32.25 -7.04 17.99
CA GLY A 110 -32.57 -6.60 16.63
C GLY A 110 -31.33 -6.30 15.78
N PHE A 111 -30.30 -5.71 16.37
CA PHE A 111 -29.00 -5.50 15.71
C PHE A 111 -28.31 -6.81 15.35
N LEU A 112 -28.35 -7.79 16.25
CA LEU A 112 -27.77 -9.12 16.02
C LEU A 112 -28.49 -9.92 14.92
N LEU A 113 -29.73 -9.58 14.58
CA LEU A 113 -30.46 -10.25 13.50
C LEU A 113 -29.98 -9.86 12.09
N LYS A 114 -29.10 -8.85 11.97
CA LYS A 114 -28.47 -8.52 10.68
C LYS A 114 -27.61 -9.65 10.13
N GLY A 115 -26.88 -10.35 11.01
CA GLY A 115 -26.00 -11.45 10.62
C GLY A 115 -24.72 -11.01 9.88
N ASP A 116 -24.37 -9.73 9.93
CA ASP A 116 -23.18 -9.14 9.31
C ASP A 116 -21.93 -9.18 10.23
N ALA A 117 -20.79 -8.65 9.79
CA ALA A 117 -19.55 -8.67 10.59
C ALA A 117 -19.71 -7.95 11.94
N ASP A 118 -20.43 -6.82 11.96
CA ASP A 118 -20.83 -6.10 13.18
C ASP A 118 -21.58 -7.00 14.17
N THR A 119 -22.50 -7.82 13.66
CA THR A 119 -23.26 -8.78 14.45
C THR A 119 -22.34 -9.79 15.13
N GLN A 120 -21.43 -10.39 14.38
CA GLN A 120 -20.55 -11.45 14.91
C GLN A 120 -19.66 -10.91 16.03
N GLN A 121 -19.09 -9.71 15.87
CA GLN A 121 -18.28 -9.09 16.92
C GLN A 121 -19.13 -8.74 18.14
N ALA A 122 -20.30 -8.13 17.96
CA ALA A 122 -21.21 -7.79 19.05
C ALA A 122 -21.68 -9.03 19.82
N TRP A 123 -21.96 -10.14 19.12
CA TRP A 123 -22.34 -11.41 19.72
C TRP A 123 -21.23 -11.95 20.61
N ARG A 124 -19.98 -12.03 20.11
CA ARG A 124 -18.82 -12.53 20.87
C ARG A 124 -18.55 -11.71 22.13
N ILE A 125 -18.63 -10.38 22.03
CA ILE A 125 -18.47 -9.48 23.17
C ILE A 125 -19.56 -9.76 24.21
N LEU A 126 -20.82 -9.86 23.80
CA LEU A 126 -21.94 -10.10 24.71
C LEU A 126 -21.88 -11.48 25.37
N ASP A 127 -21.58 -12.53 24.60
CA ASP A 127 -21.44 -13.89 25.10
C ASP A 127 -20.33 -13.98 26.17
N SER A 128 -19.16 -13.42 25.87
CA SER A 128 -18.04 -13.33 26.82
C SER A 128 -18.44 -12.61 28.10
N LEU A 129 -19.10 -11.44 28.00
CA LEU A 129 -19.53 -10.67 29.17
C LEU A 129 -20.53 -11.43 30.05
N ILE A 130 -21.48 -12.16 29.48
CA ILE A 130 -22.49 -12.89 30.26
C ILE A 130 -21.87 -14.11 30.94
N LYS A 131 -20.96 -14.82 30.26
CA LYS A 131 -20.28 -16.01 30.81
C LYS A 131 -19.40 -15.69 32.02
N GLU A 132 -18.88 -14.46 32.12
CA GLU A 132 -18.13 -13.96 33.28
C GLU A 132 -18.98 -13.86 34.56
N ILE A 133 -20.33 -13.93 34.48
CA ILE A 133 -21.18 -13.93 35.68
C ILE A 133 -20.99 -15.24 36.45
N PRO A 134 -20.54 -15.19 37.72
CA PRO A 134 -20.33 -16.40 38.50
C PRO A 134 -21.61 -17.23 38.63
N ILE A 135 -21.46 -18.56 38.58
CA ILE A 135 -22.52 -19.57 38.80
C ILE A 135 -23.56 -19.65 37.68
N LEU A 136 -24.12 -18.52 37.23
CA LEU A 136 -25.25 -18.47 36.31
C LEU A 136 -24.89 -18.05 34.88
N GLY A 137 -23.68 -17.54 34.63
CA GLY A 137 -23.28 -16.94 33.35
C GLY A 137 -23.52 -17.84 32.15
N ASN A 138 -23.07 -19.09 32.20
CA ASN A 138 -23.26 -20.05 31.10
C ASN A 138 -24.74 -20.32 30.81
N LEU A 139 -25.57 -20.49 31.84
CA LEU A 139 -27.01 -20.71 31.68
C LEU A 139 -27.70 -19.47 31.12
N MET A 140 -27.28 -18.27 31.56
CA MET A 140 -27.82 -17.01 31.07
C MET A 140 -27.43 -16.75 29.61
N ALA A 141 -26.17 -16.99 29.24
CA ALA A 141 -25.69 -16.84 27.87
C ALA A 141 -26.44 -17.78 26.94
N TYR A 142 -26.54 -19.06 27.30
CA TYR A 142 -27.32 -20.03 26.52
C TYR A 142 -28.81 -19.67 26.42
N SER A 143 -29.42 -19.19 27.51
CA SER A 143 -30.83 -18.81 27.52
C SER A 143 -31.13 -17.51 26.79
N LEU A 144 -30.13 -16.64 26.55
CA LEU A 144 -30.33 -15.34 25.90
C LEU A 144 -29.88 -15.35 24.43
N LEU A 145 -28.76 -16.01 24.15
CA LEU A 145 -28.10 -16.01 22.84
C LEU A 145 -28.24 -17.35 22.12
N GLY A 146 -28.43 -18.45 22.85
CA GLY A 146 -28.50 -19.79 22.28
C GLY A 146 -27.11 -20.34 21.95
N ASN A 147 -27.07 -21.22 20.95
CA ASN A 147 -25.80 -21.68 20.38
C ASN A 147 -25.23 -20.62 19.44
N GLU A 148 -23.90 -20.58 19.33
CA GLU A 148 -23.17 -19.63 18.48
C GLU A 148 -23.64 -19.67 17.01
N ASP A 149 -23.99 -20.86 16.51
CA ASP A 149 -24.41 -21.05 15.11
C ASP A 149 -25.91 -20.76 14.85
N SER A 150 -26.69 -20.36 15.86
CA SER A 150 -28.15 -20.21 15.71
C SER A 150 -28.69 -18.92 16.31
N LEU A 151 -29.16 -18.02 15.44
CA LEU A 151 -29.88 -16.82 15.85
C LEU A 151 -31.36 -17.07 16.20
N GLN A 152 -31.83 -18.33 16.19
CA GLN A 152 -33.23 -18.66 16.45
C GLN A 152 -33.72 -18.11 17.79
N LEU A 153 -32.92 -18.26 18.85
CA LEU A 153 -33.31 -17.81 20.18
C LEU A 153 -33.31 -16.28 20.26
N VAL A 154 -32.29 -15.63 19.68
CA VAL A 154 -32.20 -14.17 19.55
C VAL A 154 -33.41 -13.61 18.80
N TYR A 155 -33.81 -14.28 17.71
CA TYR A 155 -34.98 -13.93 16.91
C TYR A 155 -36.27 -13.99 17.74
N VAL A 156 -36.51 -15.10 18.44
CA VAL A 156 -37.69 -15.25 19.31
C VAL A 156 -37.71 -14.20 20.42
N HIS A 157 -36.56 -13.92 21.04
CA HIS A 157 -36.47 -12.89 22.06
C HIS A 157 -36.79 -11.51 21.53
N HIS A 158 -36.30 -11.17 20.33
CA HIS A 158 -36.57 -9.90 19.69
C HIS A 158 -38.05 -9.74 19.32
N ILE A 159 -38.61 -10.65 18.51
CA ILE A 159 -39.96 -10.49 17.96
C ILE A 159 -41.06 -10.71 19.01
N ALA A 160 -40.79 -11.51 20.04
CA ALA A 160 -41.78 -11.89 21.04
C ALA A 160 -41.38 -11.48 22.46
N THR A 161 -40.36 -12.08 23.07
CA THR A 161 -40.12 -11.92 24.52
C THR A 161 -39.97 -10.46 24.95
N PHE A 162 -39.04 -9.72 24.34
CA PHE A 162 -38.76 -8.34 24.71
C PHE A 162 -39.82 -7.38 24.16
N THR A 163 -40.27 -7.58 22.92
CA THR A 163 -41.30 -6.72 22.31
C THR A 163 -42.63 -6.80 23.05
N ILE A 164 -43.09 -8.00 23.43
CA ILE A 164 -44.33 -8.18 24.22
C ILE A 164 -44.15 -7.59 25.62
N PHE A 165 -43.00 -7.80 26.27
CA PHE A 165 -42.73 -7.17 27.57
C PHE A 165 -42.83 -5.65 27.49
N LEU A 166 -42.17 -5.03 26.49
CA LEU A 166 -42.22 -3.59 26.26
C LEU A 166 -43.65 -3.09 25.97
N ALA A 167 -44.43 -3.83 25.17
CA ALA A 167 -45.83 -3.50 24.92
C ALA A 167 -46.68 -3.52 26.20
N VAL A 168 -46.53 -4.58 27.02
CA VAL A 168 -47.28 -4.75 28.28
C VAL A 168 -46.95 -3.64 29.28
N ILE A 169 -45.67 -3.34 29.51
CA ILE A 169 -45.28 -2.28 30.46
C ILE A 169 -45.69 -0.89 29.95
N THR A 170 -45.62 -0.65 28.64
CA THR A 170 -46.00 0.63 28.04
C THR A 170 -47.50 0.84 28.16
N PHE A 171 -48.30 -0.20 27.93
CA PHE A 171 -49.74 -0.16 28.15
C PHE A 171 -50.10 0.03 29.63
N GLU A 172 -49.43 -0.68 30.55
CA GLU A 172 -49.67 -0.52 31.99
C GLU A 172 -49.38 0.91 32.47
N HIS A 173 -48.28 1.48 31.98
CA HIS A 173 -47.84 2.83 32.34
C HIS A 173 -48.72 3.93 31.73
N SER A 174 -48.97 3.86 30.42
CA SER A 174 -49.68 4.93 29.69
C SER A 174 -51.20 4.78 29.73
N ARG A 175 -51.72 3.57 30.00
CA ARG A 175 -53.13 3.18 29.86
C ARG A 175 -53.71 3.44 28.47
N LYS A 176 -52.84 3.53 27.47
CA LYS A 176 -53.18 3.82 26.08
C LYS A 176 -52.46 2.83 25.17
N LEU A 177 -53.18 2.33 24.17
CA LEU A 177 -52.57 1.54 23.09
C LEU A 177 -52.20 2.42 21.89
N TRP A 178 -52.94 3.51 21.69
CA TRP A 178 -52.73 4.42 20.56
C TRP A 178 -52.25 5.79 21.04
N PRO A 179 -51.21 6.37 20.40
CA PRO A 179 -50.83 7.75 20.63
C PRO A 179 -51.90 8.70 20.09
N ILE A 180 -51.81 9.97 20.46
CA ILE A 180 -52.64 11.03 19.88
C ILE A 180 -52.35 11.11 18.38
N TYR A 181 -53.41 11.21 17.56
CA TYR A 181 -53.32 11.18 16.09
C TYR A 181 -52.25 12.14 15.53
N ASN A 182 -52.21 13.40 15.99
CA ASN A 182 -51.18 14.36 15.56
C ASN A 182 -49.75 13.88 15.83
N SER A 183 -49.50 13.30 17.02
CA SER A 183 -48.19 12.78 17.37
C SER A 183 -47.82 11.58 16.50
N PHE A 184 -48.77 10.68 16.21
CA PHE A 184 -48.55 9.55 15.31
C PHE A 184 -48.15 10.01 13.90
N PHE A 185 -48.93 10.91 13.30
CA PHE A 185 -48.66 11.39 11.94
C PHE A 185 -47.34 12.16 11.84
N LEU A 186 -47.00 12.97 12.85
CA LEU A 186 -45.73 13.70 12.88
C LEU A 186 -44.53 12.73 12.96
N VAL A 187 -44.60 11.72 13.83
CA VAL A 187 -43.53 10.72 13.96
C VAL A 187 -43.45 9.86 12.71
N LEU A 188 -44.58 9.42 12.15
CA LEU A 188 -44.62 8.66 10.92
C LEU A 188 -44.01 9.43 9.75
N LEU A 189 -44.41 10.70 9.55
CA LEU A 189 -43.86 11.56 8.50
C LEU A 189 -42.35 11.78 8.68
N GLY A 190 -41.91 12.07 9.90
CA GLY A 190 -40.49 12.22 10.21
C GLY A 190 -39.70 10.94 9.94
N THR A 191 -40.25 9.78 10.30
CA THR A 191 -39.62 8.48 10.06
C THR A 191 -39.58 8.13 8.57
N ILE A 192 -40.63 8.45 7.80
CA ILE A 192 -40.67 8.29 6.35
C ILE A 192 -39.56 9.11 5.67
N ILE A 193 -39.43 10.39 6.06
CA ILE A 193 -38.38 11.27 5.52
C ILE A 193 -37.00 10.69 5.83
N LEU A 194 -36.74 10.32 7.09
CA LEU A 194 -35.47 9.71 7.49
C LEU A 194 -35.20 8.41 6.72
N SER A 195 -36.21 7.55 6.58
CA SER A 195 -36.08 6.25 5.92
C SER A 195 -35.85 6.34 4.43
N TYR A 196 -36.36 7.41 3.80
CA TYR A 196 -36.15 7.67 2.38
C TYR A 196 -34.73 8.17 2.08
N PHE A 197 -34.22 9.11 2.89
CA PHE A 197 -32.91 9.74 2.65
C PHE A 197 -31.73 8.99 3.28
N PHE A 198 -31.97 8.18 4.30
CA PHE A 198 -30.92 7.49 5.03
C PHE A 198 -31.21 6.00 5.12
N THR A 199 -30.42 5.21 4.38
CA THR A 199 -30.45 3.75 4.45
C THR A 199 -30.01 3.21 5.81
N ALA A 200 -30.74 2.23 6.33
CA ALA A 200 -30.33 1.55 7.54
C ALA A 200 -29.06 0.73 7.28
N PRO A 201 -28.00 0.88 8.09
CA PRO A 201 -26.70 0.33 7.80
C PRO A 201 -26.72 -1.20 7.74
N LEU A 202 -25.87 -1.75 6.89
CA LEU A 202 -25.56 -3.17 6.79
C LEU A 202 -24.07 -3.28 6.49
N HIS A 203 -23.31 -3.93 7.36
CA HIS A 203 -21.87 -4.03 7.19
C HIS A 203 -21.55 -4.91 5.98
N ASP A 204 -20.61 -4.49 5.14
CA ASP A 204 -20.26 -5.16 3.89
C ASP A 204 -19.40 -6.42 4.07
N GLY A 205 -18.72 -6.54 5.21
CA GLY A 205 -17.87 -7.69 5.57
C GLY A 205 -16.42 -7.54 5.11
N ILE A 206 -16.10 -6.44 4.45
CA ILE A 206 -14.80 -6.15 3.87
C ILE A 206 -14.07 -5.10 4.71
N ASN A 207 -14.80 -4.10 5.21
CA ASN A 207 -14.20 -3.08 6.06
C ASN A 207 -13.69 -3.67 7.39
N PRO A 208 -12.44 -3.37 7.81
CA PRO A 208 -11.88 -3.88 9.06
C PRO A 208 -12.41 -3.18 10.32
N SER A 209 -12.98 -1.99 10.19
CA SER A 209 -13.55 -1.23 11.31
C SER A 209 -14.96 -1.73 11.64
N VAL A 210 -15.04 -2.68 12.57
CA VAL A 210 -16.30 -3.18 13.12
C VAL A 210 -16.69 -2.39 14.37
N LYS A 211 -17.90 -1.83 14.40
CA LYS A 211 -18.41 -1.02 15.51
C LYS A 211 -19.76 -1.55 16.00
N GLY A 212 -19.94 -1.58 17.32
CA GLY A 212 -21.26 -1.80 17.91
C GLY A 212 -22.25 -0.70 17.50
N PRO A 213 -23.56 -0.89 17.75
CA PRO A 213 -24.53 0.17 17.48
C PRO A 213 -24.21 1.41 18.34
N TRP A 214 -24.50 2.61 17.83
CA TRP A 214 -24.06 3.88 18.44
C TRP A 214 -24.35 3.99 19.94
N TYR A 215 -25.47 3.43 20.42
CA TYR A 215 -25.85 3.46 21.82
C TYR A 215 -25.04 2.52 22.73
N PHE A 216 -24.18 1.66 22.17
CA PHE A 216 -23.20 0.81 22.88
C PHE A 216 -21.74 1.16 22.59
N VAL A 217 -21.44 2.02 21.62
CA VAL A 217 -20.05 2.38 21.29
C VAL A 217 -19.32 3.02 22.46
N GLY A 218 -20.00 3.88 23.24
CA GLY A 218 -19.42 4.41 24.48
C GLY A 218 -19.09 3.33 25.50
N PHE A 219 -19.87 2.25 25.54
CA PHE A 219 -19.60 1.09 26.39
C PHE A 219 -18.44 0.23 25.85
N GLN A 220 -18.34 0.08 24.52
CA GLN A 220 -17.22 -0.57 23.86
C GLN A 220 -15.89 0.15 24.16
N GLU A 221 -15.90 1.50 24.21
CA GLU A 221 -14.75 2.29 24.65
C GLU A 221 -14.37 2.02 26.12
N VAL A 222 -15.36 1.89 27.02
CA VAL A 222 -15.10 1.51 28.43
C VAL A 222 -14.48 0.13 28.52
N LEU A 223 -14.98 -0.86 27.76
CA LEU A 223 -14.45 -2.23 27.77
C LEU A 223 -12.99 -2.28 27.34
N HIS A 224 -12.57 -1.44 26.39
CA HIS A 224 -11.18 -1.36 25.97
C HIS A 224 -10.22 -0.97 27.11
N TRP A 225 -10.72 -0.29 28.15
CA TRP A 225 -9.91 0.19 29.27
C TRP A 225 -10.04 -0.70 30.52
N LEU A 226 -10.97 -1.65 30.52
CA LEU A 226 -11.21 -2.55 31.65
C LEU A 226 -10.37 -3.83 31.53
N THR A 227 -9.55 -4.10 32.54
CA THR A 227 -8.83 -5.38 32.67
C THR A 227 -9.74 -6.52 33.14
N MET A 228 -10.87 -6.18 33.79
CA MET A 228 -11.86 -7.13 34.32
C MET A 228 -13.25 -6.84 33.74
N PRO A 229 -13.67 -7.56 32.69
CA PRO A 229 -14.91 -7.27 31.96
C PRO A 229 -16.20 -7.35 32.82
N TRP A 230 -16.24 -8.20 33.86
CA TRP A 230 -17.42 -8.33 34.74
C TRP A 230 -17.77 -7.05 35.51
N ILE A 231 -16.82 -6.12 35.70
CA ILE A 231 -17.05 -4.80 36.31
C ILE A 231 -18.11 -4.02 35.52
N SER A 232 -18.17 -4.23 34.21
CA SER A 232 -19.14 -3.59 33.34
C SER A 232 -20.59 -3.92 33.71
N ILE A 233 -20.84 -5.12 34.26
CA ILE A 233 -22.16 -5.56 34.75
C ILE A 233 -22.53 -4.79 36.03
N LEU A 234 -21.56 -4.55 36.92
CA LEU A 234 -21.79 -3.72 38.10
C LEU A 234 -22.16 -2.29 37.72
N ILE A 235 -21.57 -1.73 36.65
CA ILE A 235 -21.91 -0.39 36.15
C ILE A 235 -23.37 -0.35 35.71
N ILE A 236 -23.85 -1.37 34.98
CA ILE A 236 -25.25 -1.48 34.54
C ILE A 236 -26.19 -1.62 35.76
N ILE A 237 -25.86 -2.48 36.73
CA ILE A 237 -26.66 -2.66 37.96
C ILE A 237 -26.72 -1.36 38.76
N LEU A 238 -25.60 -0.65 38.90
CA LEU A 238 -25.53 0.64 39.57
C LEU A 238 -26.42 1.67 38.87
N PHE A 239 -26.35 1.76 37.54
CA PHE A 239 -27.19 2.66 36.75
C PHE A 239 -28.69 2.39 36.96
N LEU A 240 -29.12 1.13 36.88
CA LEU A 240 -30.51 0.76 37.13
C LEU A 240 -30.94 1.03 38.57
N THR A 241 -30.06 0.80 39.54
CA THR A 241 -30.32 1.06 40.96
C THR A 241 -30.51 2.55 41.21
N LEU A 242 -29.67 3.40 40.60
CA LEU A 242 -29.80 4.86 40.69
C LEU A 242 -31.15 5.34 40.12
N ILE A 243 -31.61 4.78 38.99
CA ILE A 243 -32.93 5.08 38.43
C ILE A 243 -34.04 4.64 39.40
N TYR A 244 -33.96 3.41 39.91
CA TYR A 244 -34.99 2.85 40.77
C TYR A 244 -35.20 3.67 42.07
N LEU A 245 -34.12 4.16 42.68
CA LEU A 245 -34.18 4.85 43.98
C LEU A 245 -34.75 6.28 43.92
N ILE A 246 -34.86 6.89 42.73
CA ILE A 246 -35.25 8.31 42.58
C ILE A 246 -36.60 8.65 43.24
N PRO A 247 -37.69 7.87 43.05
CA PRO A 247 -39.00 8.23 43.62
C PRO A 247 -39.15 7.90 45.11
N TYR A 248 -38.22 7.15 45.70
CA TYR A 248 -38.35 6.62 47.07
C TYR A 248 -37.46 7.33 48.09
N THR A 249 -36.62 8.26 47.64
CA THR A 249 -35.58 8.87 48.47
C THR A 249 -35.86 10.36 48.70
N GLY A 250 -35.40 10.90 49.84
CA GLY A 250 -35.58 12.31 50.19
C GLY A 250 -34.89 13.26 49.20
N LYS A 251 -35.27 14.56 49.22
CA LYS A 251 -34.81 15.59 48.26
C LYS A 251 -33.28 15.60 48.06
N HIS A 252 -32.49 15.37 49.10
CA HIS A 252 -31.02 15.33 49.01
C HIS A 252 -30.48 14.14 48.20
N ILE A 253 -30.96 12.92 48.47
CA ILE A 253 -30.50 11.70 47.77
C ILE A 253 -31.01 11.69 46.32
N SER A 254 -32.24 12.15 46.09
CA SER A 254 -32.79 12.32 44.74
C SER A 254 -31.99 13.35 43.94
N PHE A 255 -31.58 14.48 44.56
CA PHE A 255 -30.70 15.47 43.94
C PHE A 255 -29.34 14.88 43.53
N PHE A 256 -28.67 14.17 44.44
CA PHE A 256 -27.38 13.53 44.15
C PHE A 256 -27.52 12.50 43.02
N SER A 257 -28.51 11.61 43.11
CA SER A 257 -28.75 10.58 42.09
C SER A 257 -29.00 11.17 40.70
N LYS A 258 -29.82 12.23 40.60
CA LYS A 258 -30.08 12.94 39.34
C LYS A 258 -28.81 13.61 38.78
N ARG A 259 -27.98 14.21 39.63
CA ARG A 259 -26.73 14.86 39.22
C ARG A 259 -25.68 13.85 38.78
N SER A 260 -25.53 12.75 39.50
CA SER A 260 -24.64 11.65 39.12
C SER A 260 -25.07 11.03 37.79
N LEU A 261 -26.36 10.74 37.59
CA LEU A 261 -26.88 10.24 36.31
C LEU A 261 -26.62 11.22 35.16
N LEU A 262 -26.77 12.52 35.37
CA LEU A 262 -26.44 13.52 34.34
C LEU A 262 -24.96 13.48 33.96
N ILE A 263 -24.07 13.47 34.95
CA ILE A 263 -22.62 13.43 34.72
C ILE A 263 -22.25 12.14 33.98
N ILE A 264 -22.75 10.99 34.42
CA ILE A 264 -22.51 9.69 33.77
C ILE A 264 -23.00 9.72 32.32
N THR A 265 -24.20 10.24 32.07
CA THR A 265 -24.74 10.36 30.70
C THR A 265 -23.89 11.28 29.82
N ILE A 266 -23.42 12.43 30.34
CA ILE A 266 -22.54 13.33 29.58
C ILE A 266 -21.21 12.65 29.24
N LEU A 267 -20.59 11.98 30.22
CA LEU A 267 -19.35 11.22 30.00
C LEU A 267 -19.56 10.10 28.98
N TYR A 268 -20.68 9.38 29.07
CA TYR A 268 -21.02 8.31 28.14
C TYR A 268 -21.23 8.82 26.70
N ILE A 269 -21.90 9.97 26.53
CA ILE A 269 -22.05 10.63 25.23
C ILE A 269 -20.67 11.02 24.68
N LEU A 270 -19.79 11.56 25.51
CA LEU A 270 -18.43 11.92 25.10
C LEU A 270 -17.63 10.69 24.65
N LEU A 271 -17.68 9.59 25.41
CA LEU A 271 -17.05 8.31 25.02
C LEU A 271 -17.66 7.74 23.74
N THR A 272 -18.98 7.88 23.56
CA THR A 272 -19.67 7.47 22.33
C THR A 272 -19.18 8.29 21.13
N ILE A 273 -19.03 9.61 21.28
CA ILE A 273 -18.48 10.48 20.23
C ILE A 273 -17.03 10.08 19.91
N ILE A 274 -16.21 9.81 20.92
CA ILE A 274 -14.83 9.34 20.74
C ILE A 274 -14.81 8.02 19.95
N GLY A 275 -15.57 7.02 20.37
CA GLY A 275 -15.63 5.73 19.68
C GLY A 275 -16.20 5.82 18.27
N MET A 276 -17.18 6.70 18.03
CA MET A 276 -17.78 6.84 16.70
C MET A 276 -16.88 7.59 15.72
N PHE A 277 -16.21 8.66 16.15
CA PHE A 277 -15.54 9.62 15.26
C PHE A 277 -14.02 9.70 15.40
N PHE A 278 -13.40 8.96 16.32
CA PHE A 278 -11.94 8.98 16.50
C PHE A 278 -11.32 7.58 16.59
N ARG A 279 -12.14 6.52 16.67
CA ARG A 279 -11.69 5.13 16.62
C ARG A 279 -11.91 4.56 15.22
N GLY A 280 -10.82 4.10 14.60
CA GLY A 280 -10.84 3.38 13.33
C GLY A 280 -10.56 1.89 13.51
N GLU A 281 -9.93 1.30 12.50
CA GLU A 281 -9.48 -0.09 12.50
C GLU A 281 -8.67 -0.45 13.76
N ASN A 282 -8.88 -1.68 14.27
CA ASN A 282 -8.23 -2.19 15.47
C ASN A 282 -8.40 -1.28 16.72
N TRP A 283 -9.47 -0.48 16.75
CA TRP A 283 -9.73 0.51 17.80
C TRP A 283 -8.61 1.58 17.94
N ARG A 284 -7.81 1.79 16.89
CA ARG A 284 -6.74 2.79 16.86
C ARG A 284 -7.31 4.19 16.75
N TRP A 285 -6.57 5.17 17.27
CA TRP A 285 -6.93 6.57 17.18
C TRP A 285 -6.66 7.09 15.75
N VAL A 286 -7.66 7.70 15.12
CA VAL A 286 -7.56 8.29 13.78
C VAL A 286 -8.14 9.70 13.81
N TRP A 287 -7.39 10.67 13.27
CA TRP A 287 -7.87 12.05 13.20
C TRP A 287 -8.71 12.31 11.94
N PRO A 288 -9.70 13.22 12.00
CA PRO A 288 -10.57 13.57 10.86
C PRO A 288 -9.88 14.06 9.59
N TRP A 289 -8.63 14.53 9.69
CA TRP A 289 -7.85 15.07 8.59
C TRP A 289 -6.88 14.04 7.96
N HIS A 290 -6.89 12.77 8.40
CA HIS A 290 -6.22 11.71 7.66
C HIS A 290 -6.99 11.40 6.36
N GLU A 291 -6.28 11.16 5.26
CA GLU A 291 -6.89 10.91 3.95
C GLU A 291 -7.85 9.70 3.95
N ASN A 292 -7.53 8.67 4.74
CA ASN A 292 -8.36 7.46 4.88
C ASN A 292 -9.40 7.54 6.01
N TYR A 293 -9.64 8.70 6.62
CA TYR A 293 -10.57 8.86 7.74
C TYR A 293 -12.00 8.44 7.38
N SER A 294 -12.48 8.82 6.19
CA SER A 294 -13.82 8.48 5.73
C SER A 294 -14.05 6.96 5.66
N HIS A 295 -13.03 6.21 5.25
CA HIS A 295 -13.07 4.76 5.14
C HIS A 295 -12.82 4.04 6.48
N SER A 296 -11.88 4.54 7.28
CA SER A 296 -11.51 3.89 8.54
C SER A 296 -12.50 4.19 9.67
N VAL A 297 -13.18 5.33 9.64
CA VAL A 297 -14.06 5.79 10.74
C VAL A 297 -15.51 5.96 10.31
N LEU A 298 -15.77 6.53 9.12
CA LEU A 298 -17.10 6.95 8.70
C LEU A 298 -17.90 5.92 7.90
N THR A 299 -17.42 4.70 7.73
CA THR A 299 -18.08 3.70 6.87
C THR A 299 -19.45 3.28 7.36
N SER A 300 -19.66 3.23 8.67
CA SER A 300 -20.98 3.00 9.25
C SER A 300 -22.00 4.14 8.97
N PHE A 301 -21.57 5.26 8.39
CA PHE A 301 -22.42 6.41 8.02
C PHE A 301 -22.65 6.54 6.51
N ARG A 302 -22.20 5.59 5.69
CA ARG A 302 -22.53 5.57 4.25
C ARG A 302 -24.03 5.33 4.10
N THR A 303 -24.77 6.39 3.80
CA THR A 303 -26.22 6.33 3.58
C THR A 303 -26.56 6.89 2.22
N SER A 304 -27.45 6.24 1.49
CA SER A 304 -28.01 6.71 0.23
C SER A 304 -29.53 6.87 0.35
N SER A 305 -30.12 7.61 -0.58
CA SER A 305 -31.57 7.58 -0.74
C SER A 305 -32.04 6.24 -1.31
N ILE A 306 -33.16 5.71 -0.83
CA ILE A 306 -33.71 4.49 -1.43
C ILE A 306 -34.32 4.80 -2.79
N ASN A 307 -33.93 4.03 -3.80
CA ASN A 307 -34.70 3.91 -5.03
C ASN A 307 -35.87 2.92 -4.82
N LEU A 308 -37.11 3.34 -5.09
CA LEU A 308 -38.31 2.50 -4.90
C LEU A 308 -38.69 1.68 -6.14
N THR A 309 -37.94 1.79 -7.25
CA THR A 309 -38.22 1.01 -8.46
C THR A 309 -37.58 -0.38 -8.38
N ALA A 310 -38.41 -1.43 -8.48
CA ALA A 310 -37.90 -2.78 -8.62
C ALA A 310 -37.36 -2.99 -10.04
N GLU A 311 -36.07 -3.29 -10.16
CA GLU A 311 -35.39 -3.50 -11.45
C GLU A 311 -35.15 -4.98 -11.78
N TYR A 312 -35.29 -5.89 -10.80
CA TYR A 312 -34.97 -7.31 -10.96
C TYR A 312 -36.09 -8.24 -10.48
N THR A 313 -36.05 -9.46 -10.99
CA THR A 313 -36.93 -10.57 -10.62
C THR A 313 -36.22 -11.56 -9.68
N GLU A 314 -36.99 -12.43 -9.01
CA GLU A 314 -36.42 -13.52 -8.20
C GLU A 314 -35.49 -14.43 -9.02
N SER A 315 -35.79 -14.65 -10.31
CA SER A 315 -34.93 -15.44 -11.19
C SER A 315 -33.55 -14.83 -11.36
N ASP A 316 -33.46 -13.51 -11.53
CA ASP A 316 -32.18 -12.81 -11.78
C ASP A 316 -31.23 -12.90 -10.58
N ILE A 317 -31.77 -12.88 -9.36
CA ILE A 317 -30.97 -13.03 -8.13
C ILE A 317 -30.66 -14.50 -7.85
N SER A 318 -31.58 -15.40 -8.18
CA SER A 318 -31.33 -16.84 -8.01
C SER A 318 -30.19 -17.32 -8.92
N SER A 319 -30.01 -16.70 -10.10
CA SER A 319 -28.94 -17.04 -11.04
C SER A 319 -27.58 -16.44 -10.69
N SER A 320 -27.52 -15.39 -9.87
CA SER A 320 -26.24 -14.80 -9.46
C SER A 320 -25.48 -15.69 -8.48
N GLY A 321 -24.16 -15.52 -8.36
CA GLY A 321 -23.35 -16.22 -7.35
C GLY A 321 -23.71 -15.85 -5.92
N LEU A 322 -23.27 -16.63 -4.93
CA LEU A 322 -23.32 -16.28 -3.51
C LEU A 322 -21.91 -15.90 -3.06
N ILE A 323 -21.72 -14.66 -2.61
CA ILE A 323 -20.41 -14.11 -2.22
C ILE A 323 -20.37 -14.05 -0.71
N ASP A 324 -19.52 -14.83 -0.06
CA ASP A 324 -19.37 -14.85 1.40
C ASP A 324 -20.71 -14.83 2.19
N GLY A 325 -21.66 -15.67 1.75
CA GLY A 325 -22.98 -15.76 2.38
C GLY A 325 -23.99 -14.64 2.04
N LYS A 326 -23.66 -13.70 1.14
CA LYS A 326 -24.52 -12.60 0.69
C LYS A 326 -24.66 -12.54 -0.85
N LYS A 327 -25.58 -11.68 -1.30
CA LYS A 327 -25.79 -11.33 -2.71
C LYS A 327 -25.34 -9.89 -2.97
N GLU A 328 -24.76 -9.65 -4.14
CA GLU A 328 -24.38 -8.32 -4.62
C GLU A 328 -25.14 -7.98 -5.90
N SER A 329 -25.69 -6.77 -5.99
CA SER A 329 -26.40 -6.28 -7.18
C SER A 329 -25.47 -6.16 -8.40
N CYS A 330 -24.18 -5.87 -8.19
CA CYS A 330 -23.17 -5.80 -9.24
C CYS A 330 -23.13 -7.09 -10.07
N ILE A 331 -23.09 -8.25 -9.41
CA ILE A 331 -23.03 -9.55 -10.08
C ILE A 331 -24.36 -9.87 -10.76
N VAL A 332 -25.50 -9.34 -10.29
CA VAL A 332 -26.78 -9.55 -10.99
C VAL A 332 -26.74 -8.98 -12.42
N CYS A 333 -26.10 -7.83 -12.63
CA CYS A 333 -25.91 -7.24 -13.96
C CYS A 333 -24.68 -7.79 -14.70
N HIS A 334 -23.58 -8.03 -13.98
CA HIS A 334 -22.26 -8.38 -14.53
C HIS A 334 -21.95 -9.88 -14.41
N GLN A 335 -22.93 -10.75 -14.65
CA GLN A 335 -22.78 -12.22 -14.50
C GLN A 335 -21.75 -12.84 -15.46
N ASN A 336 -21.52 -12.24 -16.62
CA ASN A 336 -20.73 -12.83 -17.71
C ASN A 336 -19.37 -12.17 -17.91
N VAL A 337 -18.88 -11.42 -16.94
CA VAL A 337 -17.55 -10.79 -17.02
C VAL A 337 -16.47 -11.86 -16.85
N MET A 338 -15.49 -11.86 -17.75
CA MET A 338 -14.40 -12.83 -17.80
C MET A 338 -13.04 -12.13 -17.61
N GLY A 339 -11.97 -12.91 -17.52
CA GLY A 339 -10.59 -12.40 -17.43
C GLY A 339 -10.02 -12.35 -16.01
N PHE A 340 -10.69 -12.95 -15.03
CA PHE A 340 -10.22 -12.98 -13.64
C PHE A 340 -9.29 -14.15 -13.34
N THR A 341 -8.38 -13.96 -12.39
CA THR A 341 -7.65 -15.07 -11.75
C THR A 341 -8.54 -15.75 -10.70
N SER A 342 -8.19 -16.97 -10.29
CA SER A 342 -8.95 -17.71 -9.27
C SER A 342 -9.10 -16.94 -7.96
N SER A 343 -8.03 -16.25 -7.53
CA SER A 343 -8.00 -15.51 -6.26
C SER A 343 -8.76 -14.18 -6.30
N HIS A 344 -8.99 -13.63 -7.50
CA HIS A 344 -9.70 -12.36 -7.71
C HIS A 344 -10.98 -12.54 -8.53
N ASN A 345 -11.56 -13.74 -8.53
CA ASN A 345 -12.81 -14.01 -9.23
C ASN A 345 -14.00 -13.40 -8.46
N PRO A 346 -14.86 -12.58 -9.11
CA PRO A 346 -16.05 -12.02 -8.48
C PRO A 346 -17.00 -13.06 -7.89
N GLU A 347 -17.01 -14.31 -8.38
CA GLU A 347 -17.80 -15.40 -7.77
C GLU A 347 -17.32 -15.77 -6.37
N ALA A 348 -16.06 -15.47 -6.04
CA ALA A 348 -15.48 -15.74 -4.72
C ALA A 348 -15.52 -14.51 -3.81
N ILE A 349 -15.14 -13.34 -4.33
CA ILE A 349 -14.90 -12.13 -3.51
C ILE A 349 -15.86 -10.97 -3.78
N GLY A 350 -16.68 -11.06 -4.82
CA GLY A 350 -17.56 -9.96 -5.25
C GLY A 350 -16.85 -8.95 -6.15
N CYS A 351 -17.62 -8.02 -6.72
CA CYS A 351 -17.03 -6.85 -7.40
C CYS A 351 -16.81 -5.71 -6.41
N PHE A 352 -17.66 -5.63 -5.38
CA PHE A 352 -17.65 -4.57 -4.39
C PHE A 352 -16.38 -4.58 -3.53
N SER A 353 -15.75 -5.74 -3.31
CA SER A 353 -14.50 -5.84 -2.55
C SER A 353 -13.35 -5.02 -3.12
N CYS A 354 -13.32 -4.88 -4.45
CA CYS A 354 -12.28 -4.12 -5.14
C CYS A 354 -12.78 -2.71 -5.47
N HIS A 355 -13.96 -2.62 -6.10
CA HIS A 355 -14.44 -1.38 -6.67
C HIS A 355 -15.29 -0.55 -5.70
N GLY A 356 -15.70 -1.06 -4.54
CA GLY A 356 -16.66 -0.37 -3.68
C GLY A 356 -18.01 -0.20 -4.38
N GLY A 357 -18.65 0.96 -4.21
CA GLY A 357 -20.01 1.20 -4.70
C GLY A 357 -21.09 0.94 -3.64
N ASN A 358 -22.29 0.56 -4.08
CA ASN A 358 -23.36 0.05 -3.22
C ASN A 358 -23.81 -1.34 -3.67
N PRO A 359 -23.45 -2.41 -2.95
CA PRO A 359 -23.71 -3.79 -3.39
C PRO A 359 -25.18 -4.21 -3.20
N TYR A 360 -26.01 -3.36 -2.60
CA TYR A 360 -27.40 -3.67 -2.25
C TYR A 360 -28.42 -2.77 -2.95
N ASP A 361 -27.97 -1.83 -3.79
CA ASP A 361 -28.86 -1.04 -4.64
C ASP A 361 -28.92 -1.69 -6.02
N GLY A 362 -30.14 -1.97 -6.47
CA GLY A 362 -30.35 -2.56 -7.78
C GLY A 362 -30.13 -1.59 -8.94
N SER A 363 -30.29 -0.29 -8.71
CA SER A 363 -30.23 0.70 -9.78
C SER A 363 -28.81 1.00 -10.23
N LYS A 364 -28.62 1.27 -11.53
CA LYS A 364 -27.30 1.61 -12.10
C LYS A 364 -26.62 2.75 -11.33
N ASP A 365 -27.34 3.84 -11.08
CA ASP A 365 -26.77 5.03 -10.42
C ASP A 365 -26.50 4.79 -8.94
N GLY A 366 -27.36 4.00 -8.27
CA GLY A 366 -27.19 3.63 -6.87
C GLY A 366 -26.02 2.68 -6.67
N ALA A 367 -25.93 1.62 -7.48
CA ALA A 367 -24.88 0.60 -7.40
C ALA A 367 -23.48 1.17 -7.67
N HIS A 368 -23.35 2.08 -8.64
CA HIS A 368 -22.06 2.72 -8.98
C HIS A 368 -21.74 3.96 -8.12
N SER A 369 -22.59 4.34 -7.18
CA SER A 369 -22.35 5.49 -6.32
C SER A 369 -21.12 5.26 -5.44
N GLN A 370 -20.14 6.17 -5.49
CA GLN A 370 -18.87 6.08 -4.75
C GLN A 370 -18.00 4.87 -5.13
N MET A 371 -18.11 4.39 -6.36
CA MET A 371 -17.25 3.33 -6.90
C MET A 371 -15.83 3.86 -7.20
N ILE A 372 -14.82 3.04 -6.91
CA ILE A 372 -13.41 3.21 -7.27
C ILE A 372 -13.22 2.60 -8.66
N LEU A 373 -12.84 3.42 -9.64
CA LEU A 373 -12.68 2.97 -11.02
C LEU A 373 -11.41 2.12 -11.22
N LEU A 374 -10.31 2.52 -10.58
CA LEU A 374 -9.00 1.87 -10.69
C LEU A 374 -8.49 1.48 -9.29
N PRO A 375 -9.02 0.41 -8.69
CA PRO A 375 -8.65 0.00 -7.34
C PRO A 375 -7.26 -0.60 -7.29
N GLY A 376 -6.47 -0.24 -6.29
CA GLY A 376 -5.08 -0.65 -6.12
C GLY A 376 -4.07 0.48 -6.31
N ASN A 377 -4.53 1.70 -6.63
CA ASN A 377 -3.71 2.89 -6.41
C ASN A 377 -3.37 2.97 -4.91
N PHE A 378 -2.17 3.43 -4.53
CA PHE A 378 -1.81 3.39 -3.10
C PHE A 378 -2.76 4.20 -2.20
N ALA A 379 -3.35 5.29 -2.71
CA ALA A 379 -4.39 6.07 -2.05
C ALA A 379 -5.68 5.28 -1.73
N ASP A 380 -6.03 4.27 -2.53
CA ASP A 380 -7.22 3.44 -2.34
C ASP A 380 -6.93 1.97 -2.02
N ALA A 381 -5.65 1.57 -2.00
CA ALA A 381 -5.22 0.20 -1.75
C ALA A 381 -5.67 -0.30 -0.38
N ASP A 382 -5.70 0.56 0.65
CA ASP A 382 -6.19 0.16 1.99
C ASP A 382 -7.71 -0.09 2.02
N MET A 383 -8.45 0.49 1.06
CA MET A 383 -9.90 0.33 0.93
C MET A 383 -10.29 -0.85 0.02
N SER A 384 -9.35 -1.36 -0.75
CA SER A 384 -9.54 -2.44 -1.72
C SER A 384 -8.64 -3.64 -1.37
N CYS A 385 -7.38 -3.63 -1.82
CA CYS A 385 -6.42 -4.71 -1.64
C CYS A 385 -6.04 -4.98 -0.17
N GLY A 386 -6.12 -3.99 0.72
CA GLY A 386 -5.68 -4.01 2.12
C GLY A 386 -6.77 -4.37 3.13
N THR A 387 -7.91 -4.87 2.66
CA THR A 387 -9.05 -5.24 3.51
C THR A 387 -8.78 -6.55 4.28
N THR A 388 -9.58 -6.84 5.31
CA THR A 388 -9.32 -7.91 6.30
C THR A 388 -9.02 -9.29 5.70
N ASN A 389 -9.68 -9.62 4.58
CA ASN A 389 -9.56 -10.93 3.93
C ASN A 389 -8.63 -10.92 2.71
N CYS A 390 -7.86 -9.84 2.52
CA CYS A 390 -6.98 -9.64 1.36
C CYS A 390 -5.50 -9.54 1.79
N HIS A 391 -4.84 -8.40 1.53
CA HIS A 391 -3.40 -8.17 1.75
C HIS A 391 -3.11 -7.04 2.76
N PRO A 392 -3.72 -7.03 3.97
CA PRO A 392 -3.63 -5.92 4.92
C PRO A 392 -2.19 -5.62 5.36
N ASP A 393 -1.35 -6.65 5.51
CA ASP A 393 0.03 -6.47 5.99
C ASP A 393 0.94 -5.83 4.92
N ILE A 394 0.64 -6.05 3.63
CA ILE A 394 1.40 -5.47 2.51
C ILE A 394 1.06 -3.99 2.40
N THR A 395 -0.23 -3.64 2.49
CA THR A 395 -0.64 -2.25 2.32
C THR A 395 -0.18 -1.35 3.46
N GLN A 396 0.01 -1.90 4.67
CA GLN A 396 0.57 -1.17 5.82
C GLN A 396 2.03 -0.72 5.63
N ARG A 397 2.80 -1.43 4.80
CA ARG A 397 4.23 -1.14 4.58
C ARG A 397 4.57 -0.60 3.20
N LYS A 398 3.59 -0.47 2.30
CA LYS A 398 3.78 0.01 0.91
C LYS A 398 4.55 1.34 0.81
N SER A 399 4.33 2.26 1.76
CA SER A 399 4.97 3.59 1.79
C SER A 399 6.44 3.58 2.22
N SER A 400 6.93 2.47 2.78
CA SER A 400 8.35 2.31 3.13
C SER A 400 9.25 2.09 1.90
N ASN A 401 8.65 1.67 0.79
CA ASN A 401 9.36 1.37 -0.46
C ASN A 401 9.89 2.63 -1.15
N LEU A 402 11.12 2.57 -1.68
CA LEU A 402 11.74 3.68 -2.41
C LEU A 402 11.03 4.05 -3.72
N MET A 403 10.36 3.10 -4.39
CA MET A 403 9.53 3.41 -5.56
C MET A 403 8.22 4.14 -5.18
N SER A 404 7.88 4.19 -3.90
CA SER A 404 6.76 4.97 -3.33
C SER A 404 7.25 6.35 -2.88
N ASN A 405 8.22 6.38 -1.97
CA ASN A 405 8.59 7.62 -1.26
C ASN A 405 9.68 8.46 -1.92
N LEU A 406 10.53 7.89 -2.79
CA LEU A 406 11.66 8.56 -3.46
C LEU A 406 12.71 9.21 -2.58
N SER A 407 12.84 8.74 -1.33
CA SER A 407 13.73 9.36 -0.35
C SER A 407 15.12 9.69 -0.93
N GLY A 408 15.79 8.73 -1.55
CA GLY A 408 17.12 8.93 -2.12
C GLY A 408 17.19 9.90 -3.29
N MET A 409 16.19 9.89 -4.17
CA MET A 409 16.16 10.79 -5.32
C MET A 409 15.96 12.24 -4.84
N ILE A 410 15.01 12.47 -3.93
CA ILE A 410 14.73 13.80 -3.37
C ILE A 410 15.96 14.32 -2.62
N SER A 411 16.58 13.47 -1.79
CA SER A 411 17.72 13.83 -0.97
C SER A 411 18.96 14.16 -1.82
N VAL A 412 19.22 13.39 -2.87
CA VAL A 412 20.32 13.66 -3.82
C VAL A 412 20.05 14.94 -4.61
N ASP A 413 18.83 15.16 -5.08
CA ASP A 413 18.48 16.35 -5.86
C ASP A 413 18.68 17.64 -5.03
N ARG A 414 18.10 17.71 -3.83
CA ARG A 414 18.34 18.83 -2.89
C ARG A 414 19.82 19.03 -2.56
N PHE A 415 20.57 17.93 -2.43
CA PHE A 415 22.02 17.99 -2.19
C PHE A 415 22.79 18.62 -3.36
N VAL A 416 22.35 18.36 -4.60
CA VAL A 416 22.95 18.90 -5.83
C VAL A 416 22.57 20.36 -6.06
N PHE A 417 21.35 20.76 -5.69
CA PHE A 417 20.94 22.17 -5.69
C PHE A 417 21.54 22.99 -4.53
N ASN A 418 22.41 22.40 -3.69
CA ASN A 418 22.96 23.00 -2.47
C ASN A 418 21.90 23.45 -1.45
N GLU A 419 20.69 22.91 -1.52
CA GLU A 419 19.64 23.10 -0.52
C GLU A 419 19.84 22.19 0.71
N GLN A 420 20.79 21.24 0.59
CA GLN A 420 21.13 20.25 1.61
C GLN A 420 22.63 19.85 1.54
N ASP A 421 23.21 19.49 2.69
CA ASP A 421 24.62 19.11 2.82
C ASP A 421 24.89 17.59 2.76
N ASN A 422 23.89 16.75 2.99
CA ASN A 422 24.04 15.29 3.04
C ASN A 422 23.04 14.60 2.10
N PRO A 423 23.48 13.77 1.13
CA PRO A 423 22.59 13.10 0.17
C PRO A 423 21.81 11.91 0.76
N ASP A 424 21.97 11.58 2.04
CA ASP A 424 21.41 10.38 2.68
C ASP A 424 20.27 10.68 3.66
N ILE A 425 19.76 11.92 3.68
CA ILE A 425 18.66 12.32 4.56
C ILE A 425 17.37 11.63 4.11
N LEU A 426 16.68 10.99 5.06
CA LEU A 426 15.37 10.36 4.82
C LEU A 426 14.29 11.42 4.60
N THR A 427 13.50 11.25 3.55
CA THR A 427 12.39 12.15 3.20
C THR A 427 11.38 11.41 2.33
N ASP A 428 10.30 12.07 1.95
CA ASP A 428 9.34 11.53 0.98
C ASP A 428 8.73 12.66 0.15
N PHE A 429 8.07 12.29 -0.96
CA PHE A 429 7.52 13.27 -1.90
C PHE A 429 6.36 14.11 -1.33
N HIS A 430 5.69 13.68 -0.26
CA HIS A 430 4.66 14.49 0.41
C HIS A 430 5.27 15.72 1.11
N HIS A 431 6.59 15.71 1.35
CA HIS A 431 7.35 16.82 1.92
C HIS A 431 8.04 17.70 0.87
N LEU A 432 7.62 17.67 -0.39
CA LEU A 432 8.12 18.59 -1.43
C LEU A 432 7.55 19.99 -1.23
N GLY A 433 8.43 20.95 -0.93
CA GLY A 433 8.16 22.38 -0.86
C GLY A 433 8.38 23.10 -2.20
N ASN A 434 8.48 24.43 -2.20
CA ASN A 434 8.55 25.22 -3.45
C ASN A 434 9.99 25.65 -3.80
N SER A 435 10.98 24.85 -3.43
CA SER A 435 12.38 25.14 -3.73
C SER A 435 12.73 24.84 -5.18
N ALA A 436 13.94 25.21 -5.62
CA ALA A 436 14.39 24.97 -6.98
C ALA A 436 14.51 23.46 -7.26
N ALA A 437 15.08 22.71 -6.30
CA ALA A 437 15.18 21.25 -6.35
C ALA A 437 13.80 20.58 -6.37
N ASP A 438 12.91 20.99 -5.47
CA ASP A 438 11.59 20.37 -5.38
C ASP A 438 10.74 20.64 -6.63
N GLU A 439 10.91 21.81 -7.26
CA GLU A 439 10.29 22.12 -8.55
C GLU A 439 10.90 21.31 -9.70
N HIS A 440 12.22 21.10 -9.69
CA HIS A 440 12.93 20.24 -10.65
C HIS A 440 12.39 18.81 -10.62
N LEU A 441 12.21 18.25 -9.42
CA LEU A 441 11.59 16.94 -9.24
C LEU A 441 10.15 16.89 -9.78
N ARG A 442 9.33 17.91 -9.48
CA ARG A 442 7.94 18.02 -10.00
C ARG A 442 7.87 18.06 -11.51
N ASN A 443 8.88 18.63 -12.17
CA ASN A 443 8.90 18.78 -13.62
C ASN A 443 9.36 17.52 -14.36
N LEU A 444 10.31 16.76 -13.80
CA LEU A 444 11.05 15.76 -14.58
C LEU A 444 10.97 14.34 -14.03
N CYS A 445 10.83 14.19 -12.71
CA CYS A 445 11.06 12.91 -12.06
C CYS A 445 9.78 12.28 -11.52
N VAL A 446 8.75 13.09 -11.22
CA VAL A 446 7.67 12.66 -10.33
C VAL A 446 6.63 11.67 -10.90
N THR A 447 6.58 11.49 -12.22
CA THR A 447 5.55 10.62 -12.81
C THR A 447 5.83 9.12 -12.64
N CYS A 448 7.09 8.72 -12.41
CA CYS A 448 7.50 7.30 -12.46
C CYS A 448 7.21 6.48 -11.19
N HIS A 449 6.66 7.08 -10.13
CA HIS A 449 6.54 6.45 -8.81
C HIS A 449 5.22 5.74 -8.62
N LEU A 450 5.22 4.77 -7.70
CA LEU A 450 4.02 4.00 -7.38
C LEU A 450 2.93 4.83 -6.71
N ASP A 451 3.27 5.87 -5.95
CA ASP A 451 2.28 6.76 -5.34
C ASP A 451 1.60 7.72 -6.34
N ASN A 452 2.18 7.92 -7.54
CA ASN A 452 1.51 8.68 -8.59
C ASN A 452 0.28 7.87 -9.07
N PRO A 453 -0.97 8.38 -8.90
CA PRO A 453 -2.16 7.61 -9.20
C PRO A 453 -2.28 7.34 -10.70
N LYS A 454 -2.71 6.13 -11.04
CA LYS A 454 -3.18 5.80 -12.36
C LYS A 454 -4.61 6.33 -12.51
N THR A 455 -4.81 7.23 -13.46
CA THR A 455 -6.11 7.89 -13.74
C THR A 455 -6.84 7.27 -14.93
N GLU A 456 -6.13 6.56 -15.79
CA GLU A 456 -6.65 5.94 -17.00
C GLU A 456 -6.43 4.42 -17.03
N SER A 457 -7.41 3.70 -17.57
CA SER A 457 -7.29 2.25 -17.81
C SER A 457 -6.53 1.99 -19.11
N GLY A 458 -5.83 0.86 -19.19
CA GLY A 458 -5.20 0.40 -20.42
C GLY A 458 -4.05 -0.57 -20.18
N PRO A 459 -3.57 -1.24 -21.24
CA PRO A 459 -2.42 -2.14 -21.16
C PRO A 459 -1.16 -1.44 -20.64
N ILE A 460 -0.31 -2.22 -19.97
CA ILE A 460 0.99 -1.74 -19.51
C ILE A 460 1.93 -1.59 -20.71
N SER A 461 2.47 -0.38 -20.88
CA SER A 461 3.33 0.06 -21.97
C SER A 461 4.53 0.84 -21.44
N ASP A 462 5.40 1.32 -22.33
CA ASP A 462 6.49 2.23 -21.99
C ASP A 462 6.02 3.61 -21.49
N LYS A 463 4.75 3.96 -21.73
CA LYS A 463 4.09 5.17 -21.21
C LYS A 463 3.34 4.93 -19.91
N SER A 464 3.13 3.68 -19.51
CA SER A 464 2.39 3.33 -18.30
C SER A 464 3.29 3.48 -17.08
N ARG A 465 2.97 4.44 -16.21
CA ARG A 465 3.74 4.76 -15.00
C ARG A 465 2.83 4.85 -13.78
N GLY A 466 3.41 4.60 -12.61
CA GLY A 466 2.71 4.61 -11.34
C GLY A 466 1.47 3.70 -11.26
N GLY A 467 0.61 3.99 -10.29
CA GLY A 467 -0.63 3.25 -10.06
C GLY A 467 -0.60 2.26 -8.91
N GLY A 468 0.33 2.40 -7.97
CA GLY A 468 0.45 1.54 -6.80
C GLY A 468 0.59 0.07 -7.17
N CYS A 469 -0.29 -0.76 -6.60
CA CYS A 469 -0.36 -2.19 -6.88
C CYS A 469 -0.66 -2.47 -8.37
N LEU A 470 -1.44 -1.61 -9.04
CA LEU A 470 -1.79 -1.77 -10.45
C LEU A 470 -0.60 -1.57 -11.38
N ALA A 471 0.50 -0.95 -10.93
CA ALA A 471 1.70 -0.81 -11.76
C ALA A 471 2.29 -2.17 -12.15
N CYS A 472 2.12 -3.19 -11.30
CA CYS A 472 2.71 -4.52 -11.49
C CYS A 472 1.69 -5.63 -11.64
N HIS A 473 0.51 -5.52 -11.01
CA HIS A 473 -0.42 -6.65 -10.92
C HIS A 473 -1.50 -6.69 -12.00
N VAL A 474 -1.72 -5.59 -12.73
CA VAL A 474 -2.75 -5.54 -13.78
C VAL A 474 -2.22 -6.10 -15.09
N ASN A 475 -2.88 -7.11 -15.62
CA ASN A 475 -2.49 -7.78 -16.85
C ASN A 475 -3.64 -7.78 -17.86
N TYR A 476 -3.39 -7.14 -18.99
CA TYR A 476 -4.30 -7.15 -20.13
C TYR A 476 -3.95 -8.31 -21.06
N ASP A 477 -4.83 -9.30 -21.13
CA ASP A 477 -4.72 -10.34 -22.15
C ASP A 477 -5.13 -9.81 -23.53
N GLN A 478 -5.07 -10.68 -24.55
CA GLN A 478 -5.43 -10.30 -25.92
C GLN A 478 -6.90 -9.84 -26.05
N PHE A 479 -7.82 -10.44 -25.30
CA PHE A 479 -9.24 -10.11 -25.37
C PHE A 479 -9.53 -8.77 -24.70
N ALA A 480 -9.04 -8.57 -23.47
CA ALA A 480 -9.16 -7.31 -22.74
C ALA A 480 -8.47 -6.15 -23.49
N THR A 481 -7.30 -6.40 -24.09
CA THR A 481 -6.61 -5.40 -24.92
C THR A 481 -7.44 -5.01 -26.13
N THR A 482 -7.98 -5.99 -26.87
CA THR A 482 -8.80 -5.73 -28.05
C THR A 482 -10.08 -4.97 -27.70
N ALA A 483 -10.76 -5.39 -26.63
CA ALA A 483 -11.99 -4.76 -26.15
C ALA A 483 -11.73 -3.30 -25.72
N TRP A 484 -10.61 -3.05 -25.03
CA TRP A 484 -10.20 -1.70 -24.66
C TRP A 484 -9.89 -0.83 -25.89
N LEU A 485 -9.13 -1.35 -26.86
CA LEU A 485 -8.81 -0.63 -28.11
C LEU A 485 -10.07 -0.28 -28.92
N ASN A 486 -11.03 -1.20 -28.99
CA ASN A 486 -12.30 -0.93 -29.66
C ASN A 486 -13.08 0.21 -28.97
N HIS A 487 -13.12 0.22 -27.64
CA HIS A 487 -13.76 1.30 -26.88
C HIS A 487 -13.07 2.66 -27.06
N GLN A 488 -11.73 2.66 -27.15
CA GLN A 488 -10.97 3.89 -27.45
C GLN A 488 -11.26 4.41 -28.87
N ALA A 489 -11.49 3.52 -29.83
CA ALA A 489 -11.84 3.88 -31.21
C ALA A 489 -13.32 4.31 -31.35
N ASP A 490 -14.22 3.70 -30.59
CA ASP A 490 -15.65 4.00 -30.55
C ASP A 490 -16.19 3.93 -29.11
N VAL A 491 -16.52 5.11 -28.55
CA VAL A 491 -17.04 5.25 -27.19
C VAL A 491 -18.37 4.51 -26.94
N PHE A 492 -19.08 4.10 -28.01
CA PHE A 492 -20.30 3.30 -27.91
C PHE A 492 -20.05 1.79 -27.89
N ASP A 493 -18.83 1.33 -28.16
CA ASP A 493 -18.45 -0.07 -28.00
C ASP A 493 -18.40 -0.43 -26.51
N THR A 494 -19.14 -1.45 -26.13
CA THR A 494 -19.30 -1.92 -24.73
C THR A 494 -18.65 -3.27 -24.48
N THR A 495 -17.88 -3.80 -25.43
CA THR A 495 -17.20 -5.10 -25.31
C THR A 495 -16.23 -5.14 -24.12
N TYR A 496 -15.66 -4.00 -23.73
CA TYR A 496 -14.79 -3.87 -22.55
C TYR A 496 -15.53 -4.20 -21.24
N LEU A 497 -16.86 -4.13 -21.19
CA LEU A 497 -17.65 -4.51 -20.01
C LEU A 497 -17.68 -6.03 -19.78
N VAL A 498 -17.27 -6.84 -20.77
CA VAL A 498 -17.27 -8.31 -20.70
C VAL A 498 -15.88 -8.86 -20.41
N TYR A 499 -14.82 -8.13 -20.77
CA TYR A 499 -13.43 -8.58 -20.60
C TYR A 499 -12.68 -7.68 -19.62
N HIS A 500 -12.53 -8.18 -18.40
CA HIS A 500 -11.79 -7.50 -17.33
C HIS A 500 -10.30 -7.84 -17.40
N PRO A 501 -9.38 -6.88 -17.18
CA PRO A 501 -7.95 -7.18 -17.06
C PRO A 501 -7.67 -8.00 -15.79
N SER A 502 -6.83 -9.02 -15.86
CA SER A 502 -6.57 -9.88 -14.71
C SER A 502 -5.71 -9.16 -13.66
N ILE A 503 -6.05 -9.31 -12.38
CA ILE A 503 -5.15 -8.97 -11.26
C ILE A 503 -4.41 -10.25 -10.87
N SER A 504 -3.09 -10.26 -11.09
CA SER A 504 -2.30 -11.47 -10.99
C SER A 504 -0.86 -11.22 -10.51
N MET A 505 -0.16 -12.30 -10.17
CA MET A 505 1.27 -12.27 -9.87
C MET A 505 2.16 -12.51 -11.11
N GLN A 506 1.57 -12.56 -12.31
CA GLN A 506 2.32 -12.64 -13.56
C GLN A 506 2.84 -11.24 -13.88
N VAL A 507 4.09 -10.96 -13.49
CA VAL A 507 4.72 -9.66 -13.68
C VAL A 507 5.87 -9.83 -14.66
N THR A 508 5.77 -9.16 -15.81
CA THR A 508 6.77 -9.22 -16.89
C THR A 508 7.70 -8.01 -16.87
N ASN A 509 8.82 -8.07 -17.61
CA ASN A 509 9.75 -6.93 -17.76
C ASN A 509 9.06 -5.66 -18.27
N GLN A 510 7.96 -5.79 -19.01
CA GLN A 510 7.17 -4.65 -19.50
C GLN A 510 6.61 -3.79 -18.34
N HIS A 511 6.30 -4.40 -17.19
CA HIS A 511 5.83 -3.69 -16.00
C HIS A 511 6.94 -2.84 -15.36
N CYS A 512 8.19 -3.28 -15.46
CA CYS A 512 9.34 -2.51 -15.00
C CYS A 512 9.73 -1.44 -16.04
N PHE A 513 9.51 -1.70 -17.33
CA PHE A 513 9.99 -0.89 -18.44
C PHE A 513 9.47 0.56 -18.42
N GLY A 514 8.19 0.80 -18.14
CA GLY A 514 7.60 2.15 -18.13
C GLY A 514 8.29 3.13 -17.18
N CYS A 515 8.78 2.62 -16.04
CA CYS A 515 9.49 3.43 -15.04
C CYS A 515 11.03 3.36 -15.18
N HIS A 516 11.58 2.20 -15.52
CA HIS A 516 13.05 1.96 -15.55
C HIS A 516 13.68 2.10 -16.94
N SER A 517 12.95 2.58 -17.95
CA SER A 517 13.49 2.93 -19.27
C SER A 517 14.12 4.33 -19.32
N ARG A 518 13.85 5.22 -18.35
CA ARG A 518 14.43 6.57 -18.26
C ARG A 518 15.44 6.68 -17.12
N SER A 519 15.04 6.39 -15.89
CA SER A 519 15.90 6.49 -14.70
C SER A 519 16.94 5.37 -14.66
N ALA A 520 18.21 5.74 -14.79
CA ALA A 520 19.38 4.83 -14.88
C ALA A 520 19.35 3.80 -16.03
N ARG A 521 18.29 3.78 -16.86
CA ARG A 521 18.14 2.89 -18.03
C ARG A 521 18.31 1.41 -17.67
N ILE A 522 17.82 1.00 -16.49
CA ILE A 522 18.03 -0.35 -15.95
C ILE A 522 17.36 -1.40 -16.85
N SER A 523 16.07 -1.25 -17.14
CA SER A 523 15.35 -2.23 -17.98
C SER A 523 15.93 -2.32 -19.38
N THR A 524 16.32 -1.18 -19.96
CA THR A 524 16.91 -1.16 -21.29
C THR A 524 18.31 -1.77 -21.30
N SER A 525 19.13 -1.52 -20.27
CA SER A 525 20.47 -2.13 -20.16
C SER A 525 20.40 -3.65 -19.96
N TYR A 526 19.45 -4.12 -19.14
CA TYR A 526 19.19 -5.56 -18.95
C TYR A 526 18.87 -6.27 -20.26
N GLU A 527 18.03 -5.65 -21.09
CA GLU A 527 17.67 -6.12 -22.43
C GLU A 527 18.74 -5.81 -23.51
N GLY A 528 19.82 -5.10 -23.17
CA GLY A 528 20.94 -4.82 -24.07
C GLY A 528 20.83 -3.56 -24.93
N TRP A 529 19.91 -2.65 -24.61
CA TRP A 529 19.61 -1.42 -25.36
C TRP A 529 20.23 -0.18 -24.69
N HIS A 530 21.10 0.53 -25.43
CA HIS A 530 21.72 1.80 -25.01
C HIS A 530 21.06 3.00 -25.70
N GLU A 531 20.71 4.03 -24.94
CA GLU A 531 20.09 5.25 -25.45
C GLU A 531 21.08 6.09 -26.29
N THR A 532 20.62 6.65 -27.39
CA THR A 532 21.42 7.47 -28.32
C THR A 532 20.81 8.87 -28.47
N GLN A 533 21.57 9.78 -29.09
CA GLN A 533 21.09 11.12 -29.45
C GLN A 533 20.54 11.20 -30.88
N LEU A 534 20.28 10.04 -31.51
CA LEU A 534 19.72 10.00 -32.85
C LEU A 534 18.23 10.39 -32.81
N VAL A 535 17.77 10.99 -33.91
CA VAL A 535 16.36 11.34 -34.11
C VAL A 535 15.61 10.11 -34.66
N ALA A 536 14.43 9.82 -34.10
CA ALA A 536 13.63 8.64 -34.43
C ALA A 536 13.38 8.47 -35.95
N ASP A 537 13.02 9.55 -36.65
CA ASP A 537 12.74 9.53 -38.09
C ASP A 537 13.90 8.99 -38.95
N ASN A 538 15.14 9.08 -38.45
CA ASN A 538 16.33 8.63 -39.18
C ASN A 538 16.56 7.12 -39.09
N VAL A 539 15.84 6.39 -38.22
CA VAL A 539 16.12 4.98 -37.90
C VAL A 539 14.90 4.04 -37.99
N LEU A 540 13.74 4.54 -38.44
CA LEU A 540 12.44 3.83 -38.47
C LEU A 540 12.43 2.45 -39.15
N LEU A 541 13.44 2.12 -39.97
CA LEU A 541 13.53 0.88 -40.74
C LEU A 541 14.75 0.01 -40.40
N ASP A 542 15.56 0.38 -39.40
CA ASP A 542 16.75 -0.36 -39.02
C ASP A 542 16.51 -1.16 -37.74
N SER A 543 16.53 -2.49 -37.87
CA SER A 543 16.31 -3.44 -36.78
C SER A 543 17.37 -3.39 -35.68
N ASN A 544 18.49 -2.69 -35.89
CA ASN A 544 19.50 -2.46 -34.86
C ASN A 544 19.08 -1.39 -33.85
N TYR A 545 18.00 -0.66 -34.13
CA TYR A 545 17.47 0.37 -33.26
C TYR A 545 16.08 0.02 -32.72
N ARG A 546 15.80 0.53 -31.53
CA ARG A 546 14.48 0.49 -30.89
C ARG A 546 14.05 1.92 -30.58
N ILE A 547 12.81 2.26 -30.93
CA ILE A 547 12.21 3.54 -30.59
C ILE A 547 11.34 3.34 -29.35
N VAL A 548 11.51 4.22 -28.37
CA VAL A 548 10.78 4.23 -27.10
C VAL A 548 10.10 5.59 -26.96
N GLU A 549 8.85 5.62 -26.51
CA GLU A 549 8.05 6.85 -26.37
C GLU A 549 8.05 7.73 -27.63
N ASP A 550 7.96 7.09 -28.80
CA ASP A 550 7.88 7.70 -30.14
C ASP A 550 9.04 8.64 -30.53
N SER A 551 10.08 8.77 -29.71
CA SER A 551 11.11 9.81 -29.87
C SER A 551 12.52 9.37 -29.47
N ARG A 552 12.65 8.53 -28.43
CA ARG A 552 13.96 8.13 -27.88
C ARG A 552 14.50 6.93 -28.64
N VAL A 553 15.71 7.07 -29.20
CA VAL A 553 16.34 6.03 -30.02
C VAL A 553 17.36 5.25 -29.23
N PHE A 554 17.19 3.95 -29.15
CA PHE A 554 18.12 3.02 -28.53
C PHE A 554 18.81 2.16 -29.57
N LYS A 555 20.07 1.80 -29.32
CA LYS A 555 20.87 0.89 -30.13
C LYS A 555 21.25 -0.35 -29.32
N PHE A 556 21.18 -1.53 -29.93
CA PHE A 556 21.61 -2.77 -29.28
C PHE A 556 23.14 -2.79 -29.06
N VAL A 557 23.56 -3.20 -27.87
CA VAL A 557 24.97 -3.37 -27.47
C VAL A 557 25.21 -4.84 -27.10
N GLN A 558 24.74 -5.23 -25.92
CA GLN A 558 24.84 -6.58 -25.37
C GLN A 558 23.90 -6.69 -24.17
N GLU A 559 23.00 -7.67 -24.21
CA GLU A 559 22.08 -7.99 -23.10
C GLU A 559 22.78 -8.69 -21.93
N ASP A 560 22.15 -8.65 -20.75
CA ASP A 560 22.57 -9.42 -19.58
C ASP A 560 22.45 -10.93 -19.84
N VAL A 561 23.39 -11.72 -19.32
CA VAL A 561 23.37 -13.19 -19.46
C VAL A 561 22.10 -13.81 -18.87
N HIS A 562 21.56 -13.25 -17.78
CA HIS A 562 20.33 -13.75 -17.17
C HIS A 562 19.13 -13.44 -18.05
N HIS A 563 19.06 -12.24 -18.62
CA HIS A 563 18.03 -11.87 -19.60
C HIS A 563 18.08 -12.81 -20.81
N LYS A 564 19.27 -13.05 -21.35
CA LYS A 564 19.50 -13.95 -22.48
C LYS A 564 19.04 -15.39 -22.20
N LEU A 565 19.10 -15.83 -20.94
CA LEU A 565 18.61 -17.13 -20.50
C LEU A 565 17.09 -17.17 -20.27
N GLY A 566 16.40 -16.03 -20.42
CA GLY A 566 14.94 -15.91 -20.29
C GLY A 566 14.47 -15.46 -18.91
N LEU A 567 15.36 -14.98 -18.04
CA LEU A 567 14.95 -14.46 -16.73
C LEU A 567 14.33 -13.06 -16.89
N SER A 568 13.27 -12.83 -16.11
CA SER A 568 12.63 -11.54 -15.91
C SER A 568 13.19 -10.83 -14.66
N CYS A 569 12.99 -9.51 -14.56
CA CYS A 569 13.42 -8.71 -13.41
C CYS A 569 12.95 -9.30 -12.07
N ILE A 570 11.70 -9.79 -12.03
CA ILE A 570 11.14 -10.37 -10.82
C ILE A 570 11.82 -11.67 -10.42
N ASP A 571 12.51 -12.39 -11.29
CA ASP A 571 13.14 -13.67 -10.94
C ASP A 571 14.26 -13.47 -9.93
N CYS A 572 14.96 -12.34 -10.02
CA CYS A 572 15.98 -11.93 -9.05
C CYS A 572 15.38 -11.15 -7.87
N HIS A 573 14.31 -10.37 -8.05
CA HIS A 573 13.78 -9.53 -6.98
C HIS A 573 12.70 -10.21 -6.13
N ASN A 574 12.72 -9.99 -4.81
CA ASN A 574 11.69 -10.49 -3.88
C ASN A 574 10.63 -9.43 -3.55
N SER A 575 9.52 -9.85 -2.92
CA SER A 575 8.41 -8.95 -2.59
C SER A 575 8.79 -7.85 -1.60
N TYR A 576 9.70 -8.11 -0.66
CA TYR A 576 10.16 -7.12 0.32
C TYR A 576 11.02 -6.02 -0.30
N GLU A 577 11.73 -6.31 -1.39
CA GLU A 577 12.47 -5.31 -2.16
C GLU A 577 11.55 -4.41 -3.00
N VAL A 578 10.47 -4.99 -3.55
CA VAL A 578 9.61 -4.30 -4.52
C VAL A 578 8.41 -3.62 -3.85
N MET A 579 7.81 -4.26 -2.84
CA MET A 579 6.60 -3.79 -2.15
C MET A 579 6.90 -3.10 -0.81
N GLY A 580 8.16 -3.17 -0.35
CA GLY A 580 8.61 -2.62 0.93
C GLY A 580 8.60 -3.66 2.06
N ASP A 581 9.50 -3.46 3.02
CA ASP A 581 9.69 -4.34 4.18
C ASP A 581 9.34 -3.64 5.52
N GLY A 582 8.81 -2.42 5.45
CA GLY A 582 8.47 -1.60 6.61
C GLY A 582 9.59 -0.69 7.10
N ASN A 583 10.81 -0.83 6.56
CA ASN A 583 11.93 0.04 6.88
C ASN A 583 12.13 1.10 5.79
N TYR A 584 12.52 2.29 6.20
CA TYR A 584 12.85 3.38 5.29
C TYR A 584 14.34 3.36 4.95
N TYR A 585 14.65 3.53 3.67
CA TYR A 585 16.01 3.52 3.16
C TYR A 585 16.33 4.85 2.49
N ALA A 586 17.58 5.29 2.61
CA ALA A 586 18.06 6.43 1.84
C ALA A 586 18.21 6.02 0.37
N HIS A 587 18.87 4.90 0.09
CA HIS A 587 19.21 4.50 -1.29
C HIS A 587 18.87 3.05 -1.61
N GLN A 588 18.71 2.75 -2.91
CA GLN A 588 18.23 1.46 -3.41
C GLN A 588 19.11 0.27 -2.98
N GLU A 589 20.42 0.46 -2.92
CA GLU A 589 21.38 -0.55 -2.47
C GLU A 589 21.24 -0.92 -0.99
N ASN A 590 20.61 -0.03 -0.18
CA ASN A 590 20.30 -0.33 1.20
C ASN A 590 19.04 -1.19 1.31
N GLN A 591 18.03 -0.96 0.45
CA GLN A 591 16.80 -1.75 0.42
C GLN A 591 17.03 -3.14 -0.19
N ASN A 592 17.83 -3.23 -1.26
CA ASN A 592 18.15 -4.48 -1.96
C ASN A 592 18.83 -5.50 -1.01
N THR A 593 18.38 -6.74 -1.08
CA THR A 593 18.83 -7.88 -0.27
C THR A 593 19.51 -8.97 -1.08
N ILE A 594 19.11 -9.19 -2.33
CA ILE A 594 19.70 -10.22 -3.19
C ILE A 594 21.08 -9.80 -3.71
N SER A 595 21.99 -10.76 -3.73
CA SER A 595 23.35 -10.63 -4.21
C SER A 595 23.73 -11.82 -5.10
N CYS A 596 24.77 -11.66 -5.92
CA CYS A 596 25.26 -12.76 -6.77
C CYS A 596 25.64 -13.99 -5.94
N SER A 597 26.21 -13.78 -4.74
CA SER A 597 26.63 -14.84 -3.82
C SER A 597 25.49 -15.60 -3.17
N ASP A 598 24.24 -15.12 -3.23
CA ASP A 598 23.10 -15.89 -2.71
C ASP A 598 22.73 -17.05 -3.65
N CYS A 599 23.03 -16.93 -4.94
CA CYS A 599 22.77 -17.95 -5.96
C CYS A 599 24.06 -18.63 -6.47
N HIS A 600 25.18 -17.91 -6.47
CA HIS A 600 26.48 -18.37 -6.97
C HIS A 600 27.51 -18.40 -5.83
N PHE A 601 27.50 -19.47 -5.05
CA PHE A 601 28.40 -19.67 -3.91
C PHE A 601 29.14 -21.00 -3.97
N ASN A 602 30.19 -21.11 -3.15
CA ASN A 602 30.89 -22.34 -2.86
C ASN A 602 30.54 -22.83 -1.46
N GLY A 603 30.36 -24.14 -1.29
CA GLY A 603 30.08 -24.75 0.01
C GLY A 603 28.60 -24.96 0.28
N GLU A 604 28.26 -25.09 1.57
CA GLU A 604 26.87 -25.33 1.99
C GLU A 604 26.03 -24.05 1.91
N PRO A 605 24.84 -24.09 1.30
CA PRO A 605 23.94 -22.94 1.25
C PRO A 605 23.32 -22.60 2.60
N SER A 606 23.10 -21.32 2.83
CA SER A 606 22.10 -20.86 3.80
C SER A 606 20.72 -21.24 3.28
N THR A 607 19.94 -21.98 4.08
CA THR A 607 18.62 -22.49 3.67
C THR A 607 17.57 -22.35 4.77
N VAL A 608 16.30 -22.34 4.35
CA VAL A 608 15.13 -22.42 5.21
C VAL A 608 14.21 -23.53 4.75
N ASP A 609 13.66 -24.29 5.69
CA ASP A 609 12.64 -25.30 5.42
C ASP A 609 11.29 -24.67 5.09
N ALA A 610 10.52 -25.28 4.19
CA ALA A 610 9.18 -24.83 3.80
C ALA A 610 8.24 -24.52 4.99
N ASN A 611 8.34 -25.31 6.08
CA ASN A 611 7.51 -25.16 7.28
C ASN A 611 7.89 -23.94 8.15
N ASN A 612 9.06 -23.34 7.89
CA ASN A 612 9.59 -22.18 8.61
C ASN A 612 9.57 -20.89 7.77
N LEU A 613 8.96 -20.93 6.57
CA LEU A 613 8.73 -19.73 5.78
C LEU A 613 7.77 -18.79 6.53
N ASP A 614 7.99 -17.48 6.35
CA ASP A 614 7.00 -16.50 6.72
C ASP A 614 5.73 -16.66 5.87
N ASP A 615 4.60 -16.12 6.36
CA ASP A 615 3.29 -16.29 5.73
C ASP A 615 3.24 -15.77 4.29
N GLU A 616 3.98 -14.72 3.95
CA GLU A 616 4.00 -14.15 2.62
C GLU A 616 4.80 -15.01 1.66
N SER A 617 6.04 -15.35 2.02
CA SER A 617 6.90 -16.23 1.24
C SER A 617 6.23 -17.58 1.01
N ALA A 618 5.58 -18.15 2.05
CA ALA A 618 4.85 -19.40 1.95
C ALA A 618 3.68 -19.32 0.95
N LYS A 619 2.88 -18.23 1.00
CA LYS A 619 1.77 -18.00 0.07
C LYS A 619 2.27 -17.78 -1.36
N ILE A 620 3.29 -16.95 -1.56
CA ILE A 620 3.85 -16.69 -2.89
C ILE A 620 4.41 -17.98 -3.50
N ALA A 621 5.20 -18.74 -2.74
CA ALA A 621 5.73 -20.03 -3.18
C ALA A 621 4.60 -20.99 -3.53
N SER A 622 3.57 -21.10 -2.67
CA SER A 622 2.44 -22.00 -2.89
C SER A 622 1.60 -21.64 -4.11
N MET A 623 1.39 -20.34 -4.36
CA MET A 623 0.59 -19.87 -5.48
C MET A 623 1.34 -19.98 -6.81
N ARG A 624 2.67 -19.87 -6.81
CA ARG A 624 3.49 -20.01 -8.03
C ARG A 624 3.81 -21.45 -8.36
N PHE A 625 4.18 -22.25 -7.37
CA PHE A 625 4.78 -23.57 -7.58
C PHE A 625 3.98 -24.73 -6.97
N GLY A 626 2.79 -24.46 -6.42
CA GLY A 626 1.97 -25.46 -5.74
C GLY A 626 2.48 -25.78 -4.33
N ALA A 627 1.97 -26.86 -3.72
CA ALA A 627 2.29 -27.20 -2.33
C ALA A 627 3.81 -27.28 -2.07
N ASN A 628 4.26 -26.60 -1.01
CA ASN A 628 5.69 -26.46 -0.70
C ASN A 628 6.31 -27.77 -0.16
N GLY A 629 5.53 -28.67 0.45
CA GLY A 629 6.03 -29.97 0.94
C GLY A 629 7.22 -29.84 1.90
N ASP A 630 8.22 -30.72 1.75
CA ASP A 630 9.48 -30.71 2.52
C ASP A 630 10.61 -29.97 1.79
N LYS A 631 10.28 -29.00 0.92
CA LYS A 631 11.28 -28.24 0.16
C LYS A 631 12.16 -27.40 1.08
N LYS A 632 13.40 -27.19 0.65
CA LYS A 632 14.36 -26.25 1.23
C LYS A 632 14.66 -25.15 0.24
N PHE A 633 14.53 -23.91 0.68
CA PHE A 633 14.77 -22.72 -0.13
C PHE A 633 16.10 -22.08 0.26
N LEU A 634 16.81 -21.49 -0.71
CA LEU A 634 17.93 -20.60 -0.42
C LEU A 634 17.42 -19.34 0.29
N VAL A 635 18.28 -18.72 1.10
CA VAL A 635 17.97 -17.43 1.75
C VAL A 635 19.04 -16.39 1.40
N THR A 636 18.64 -15.12 1.36
CA THR A 636 19.59 -14.02 1.14
C THR A 636 20.50 -13.84 2.34
N ASN A 637 21.80 -13.64 2.13
CA ASN A 637 22.76 -13.49 3.22
C ASN A 637 22.57 -12.18 4.00
N LYS A 638 21.98 -11.14 3.39
CA LYS A 638 21.87 -9.81 4.01
C LYS A 638 20.74 -9.72 5.04
N ARG A 639 19.64 -10.45 4.84
CA ARG A 639 18.42 -10.36 5.69
C ARG A 639 17.69 -11.69 5.89
N ASP A 640 18.27 -12.81 5.51
CA ASP A 640 17.66 -14.14 5.62
C ASP A 640 16.29 -14.26 4.92
N ILE A 641 16.09 -13.52 3.82
CA ILE A 641 14.83 -13.55 3.08
C ILE A 641 14.80 -14.78 2.17
N PRO A 642 13.74 -15.60 2.20
CA PRO A 642 13.63 -16.77 1.33
C PRO A 642 13.57 -16.41 -0.16
N LEU A 643 14.41 -17.09 -0.96
CA LEU A 643 14.31 -17.08 -2.41
C LEU A 643 13.29 -18.13 -2.84
N VAL A 644 12.01 -17.76 -2.86
CA VAL A 644 10.85 -18.65 -3.08
C VAL A 644 10.87 -19.45 -4.39
N ASN A 645 11.71 -19.06 -5.34
CA ASN A 645 11.90 -19.72 -6.62
C ASN A 645 13.19 -20.55 -6.68
N THR A 646 13.60 -21.11 -5.53
CA THR A 646 14.74 -22.01 -5.42
C THR A 646 14.36 -23.32 -4.73
N GLU A 647 15.10 -24.38 -4.99
CA GLU A 647 14.95 -25.65 -4.27
C GLU A 647 16.32 -26.32 -4.10
N VAL A 648 16.65 -26.72 -2.87
CA VAL A 648 17.86 -27.51 -2.58
C VAL A 648 17.50 -28.98 -2.47
N LYS A 649 18.02 -29.80 -3.38
CA LYS A 649 17.73 -31.24 -3.46
C LYS A 649 18.97 -32.05 -3.77
N ASN A 650 19.28 -33.02 -2.92
CA ASN A 650 20.43 -33.93 -3.08
C ASN A 650 21.74 -33.17 -3.38
N ASP A 651 22.04 -32.15 -2.56
CA ASP A 651 23.21 -31.25 -2.70
C ASP A 651 23.27 -30.47 -4.02
N THR A 652 22.17 -30.42 -4.77
CA THR A 652 22.02 -29.61 -5.99
C THR A 652 21.04 -28.46 -5.73
N ASN A 653 21.42 -27.26 -6.14
CA ASN A 653 20.61 -26.07 -5.99
C ASN A 653 19.91 -25.75 -7.32
N PHE A 654 18.59 -25.70 -7.29
CA PHE A 654 17.74 -25.39 -8.43
C PHE A 654 17.18 -23.98 -8.30
N PHE A 655 16.97 -23.34 -9.44
CA PHE A 655 16.32 -22.04 -9.58
C PHE A 655 15.21 -22.15 -10.63
N PHE A 656 14.09 -21.48 -10.42
CA PHE A 656 12.94 -21.51 -11.31
C PHE A 656 12.56 -20.08 -11.73
N THR A 657 12.18 -19.86 -12.99
CA THR A 657 11.51 -18.59 -13.33
C THR A 657 10.15 -18.52 -12.64
N LYS A 658 9.78 -17.34 -12.14
CA LYS A 658 8.57 -17.14 -11.32
C LYS A 658 7.29 -17.17 -12.12
N ASN A 659 7.34 -16.86 -13.43
CA ASN A 659 6.17 -16.84 -14.30
C ASN A 659 5.98 -18.17 -15.04
N GLU A 660 7.03 -18.69 -15.67
CA GLU A 660 6.97 -19.89 -16.52
C GLU A 660 7.43 -21.17 -15.83
N GLY A 661 8.14 -21.08 -14.69
CA GLY A 661 8.64 -22.24 -13.96
C GLY A 661 9.81 -22.95 -14.66
N VAL A 662 10.56 -22.25 -15.52
CA VAL A 662 11.72 -22.84 -16.22
C VAL A 662 12.81 -23.14 -15.20
N GLU A 663 13.24 -24.40 -15.15
CA GLU A 663 14.24 -24.91 -14.21
C GLU A 663 15.67 -24.66 -14.68
N PHE A 664 16.51 -24.19 -13.78
CA PHE A 664 17.95 -24.01 -13.93
C PHE A 664 18.70 -24.68 -12.78
N ILE A 665 19.90 -25.16 -13.07
CA ILE A 665 20.85 -25.62 -12.06
C ILE A 665 21.80 -24.47 -11.74
N LEU A 666 21.83 -24.04 -10.48
CA LEU A 666 22.73 -23.00 -10.02
C LEU A 666 24.16 -23.53 -10.01
N SER A 667 25.05 -22.79 -10.67
CA SER A 667 26.47 -23.14 -10.76
C SER A 667 27.29 -22.35 -9.75
N PRO A 668 28.26 -22.98 -9.06
CA PRO A 668 29.19 -22.27 -8.20
C PRO A 668 30.10 -21.34 -9.04
N PRO A 669 30.68 -20.30 -8.42
CA PRO A 669 31.65 -19.45 -9.08
C PRO A 669 32.89 -20.26 -9.48
N ASN A 670 33.50 -19.90 -10.61
CA ASN A 670 34.73 -20.55 -11.07
C ASN A 670 35.87 -20.30 -10.06
N VAL A 671 36.84 -21.22 -9.97
CA VAL A 671 38.01 -21.11 -9.08
C VAL A 671 38.73 -19.77 -9.22
N VAL A 672 38.80 -19.19 -10.43
CA VAL A 672 39.41 -17.87 -10.65
C VAL A 672 38.75 -16.75 -9.84
N CYS A 673 37.44 -16.86 -9.57
CA CYS A 673 36.68 -15.89 -8.78
C CYS A 673 36.98 -15.98 -7.28
N THR A 674 37.49 -17.13 -6.80
CA THR A 674 37.76 -17.39 -5.38
C THR A 674 39.22 -17.73 -5.11
N LYS A 675 40.12 -17.40 -6.04
CA LYS A 675 41.55 -17.71 -5.97
C LYS A 675 42.29 -16.58 -5.25
N GLY A 676 43.03 -16.94 -4.19
CA GLY A 676 43.82 -15.97 -3.43
C GLY A 676 42.92 -15.01 -2.63
N ASN A 677 43.48 -13.86 -2.24
CA ASN A 677 42.77 -12.82 -1.47
C ASN A 677 42.98 -11.40 -2.03
N ALA A 678 43.64 -11.27 -3.19
CA ALA A 678 43.99 -9.96 -3.75
C ALA A 678 42.77 -9.15 -4.24
N HIS A 679 41.63 -9.81 -4.43
CA HIS A 679 40.40 -9.20 -4.96
C HIS A 679 39.20 -9.39 -4.03
N ASP A 680 39.40 -9.68 -2.75
CA ASP A 680 38.31 -9.91 -1.79
C ASP A 680 37.42 -8.67 -1.62
N ASP A 681 37.97 -7.48 -1.86
CA ASP A 681 37.20 -6.23 -1.84
C ASP A 681 36.38 -6.01 -3.13
N LEU A 682 36.55 -6.79 -4.22
CA LEU A 682 35.81 -6.54 -5.47
C LEU A 682 34.39 -7.12 -5.41
N SER A 683 33.41 -6.31 -5.81
CA SER A 683 32.07 -6.82 -6.07
C SER A 683 32.04 -7.70 -7.32
N CYS A 684 31.13 -8.66 -7.35
CA CYS A 684 30.91 -9.48 -8.55
C CYS A 684 30.59 -8.63 -9.78
N SER A 685 29.81 -7.54 -9.60
CA SER A 685 29.45 -6.61 -10.67
C SER A 685 30.65 -5.81 -11.21
N ALA A 686 31.64 -5.47 -10.38
CA ALA A 686 32.88 -4.83 -10.84
C ALA A 686 33.62 -5.69 -11.87
N CYS A 687 33.60 -7.02 -11.69
CA CYS A 687 34.20 -7.98 -12.60
C CYS A 687 33.30 -8.30 -13.80
N HIS A 688 32.00 -8.51 -13.57
CA HIS A 688 31.10 -9.13 -14.55
C HIS A 688 30.20 -8.16 -15.32
N SER A 689 30.20 -6.85 -15.02
CA SER A 689 29.49 -5.86 -15.84
C SER A 689 30.30 -5.46 -17.08
N SER A 690 29.78 -5.84 -18.24
CA SER A 690 30.37 -5.60 -19.56
C SER A 690 30.35 -4.13 -19.97
N TRP A 691 29.26 -3.43 -19.70
CA TRP A 691 29.11 -2.00 -19.99
C TRP A 691 28.12 -1.31 -19.06
N ALA A 692 28.20 0.01 -18.94
CA ALA A 692 27.21 0.83 -18.27
C ALA A 692 26.92 2.07 -19.11
N PRO A 693 25.68 2.59 -19.11
CA PRO A 693 25.38 3.88 -19.70
C PRO A 693 26.10 4.99 -18.92
N SER A 694 26.56 6.00 -19.64
CA SER A 694 27.22 7.18 -19.10
C SER A 694 26.77 8.41 -19.86
N CYS A 695 26.50 9.49 -19.14
CA CYS A 695 26.17 10.79 -19.69
C CYS A 695 27.13 11.82 -19.10
N ILE A 696 27.77 12.61 -19.97
CA ILE A 696 28.70 13.65 -19.54
C ILE A 696 28.22 15.01 -20.01
N GLY A 697 28.23 15.99 -19.11
CA GLY A 697 27.70 17.32 -19.33
C GLY A 697 26.17 17.32 -19.35
N CYS A 698 25.56 18.02 -18.41
CA CYS A 698 24.16 18.40 -18.47
C CYS A 698 24.06 19.85 -18.04
N HIS A 699 23.22 20.64 -18.71
CA HIS A 699 22.88 21.98 -18.26
C HIS A 699 21.41 22.05 -17.95
N ASN A 700 21.06 22.57 -16.77
CA ASN A 700 19.69 22.72 -16.33
C ASN A 700 19.40 24.21 -16.13
N GLU A 701 18.37 24.71 -16.80
CA GLU A 701 17.85 26.05 -16.59
C GLU A 701 16.33 26.00 -16.46
N TYR A 702 15.77 26.95 -15.73
CA TYR A 702 14.33 27.11 -15.60
C TYR A 702 13.83 28.14 -16.61
N ASP A 703 12.92 27.72 -17.48
CA ASP A 703 12.24 28.62 -18.42
C ASP A 703 10.77 28.82 -18.00
N PRO A 704 10.37 30.02 -17.54
CA PRO A 704 8.98 30.35 -17.22
C PRO A 704 8.01 30.27 -18.40
N ALA A 705 8.51 30.30 -19.64
CA ALA A 705 7.72 30.25 -20.87
C ALA A 705 7.67 28.84 -21.48
N GLU A 706 8.41 27.87 -20.95
CA GLU A 706 8.36 26.49 -21.40
C GLU A 706 7.07 25.81 -20.94
N ASN A 707 6.52 24.94 -21.78
CA ASN A 707 5.40 24.09 -21.40
C ASN A 707 5.91 23.00 -20.46
N GLY A 708 5.51 23.05 -19.20
CA GLY A 708 5.83 22.06 -18.19
C GLY A 708 4.66 21.16 -17.87
N TYR A 709 4.95 20.10 -17.10
CA TYR A 709 3.95 19.25 -16.48
C TYR A 709 4.22 19.19 -14.99
N ASN A 710 3.19 19.38 -14.17
CA ASN A 710 3.24 19.11 -12.74
C ASN A 710 2.97 17.63 -12.52
N MET A 711 4.02 16.84 -12.37
CA MET A 711 3.91 15.39 -12.23
C MET A 711 3.23 14.93 -10.93
N ILE A 712 3.12 15.79 -9.90
CA ILE A 712 2.37 15.48 -8.67
C ILE A 712 0.87 15.72 -8.88
N ALA A 713 0.53 16.86 -9.47
CA ALA A 713 -0.86 17.23 -9.72
C ALA A 713 -1.46 16.52 -10.94
N ASN A 714 -0.60 15.94 -11.80
CA ASN A 714 -0.96 15.43 -13.12
C ASN A 714 -1.63 16.49 -14.02
N GLU A 715 -1.07 17.69 -14.04
CA GLU A 715 -1.61 18.85 -14.76
C GLU A 715 -0.54 19.55 -15.61
N GLU A 716 -0.92 20.00 -16.81
CA GLU A 716 -0.09 20.90 -17.62
C GLU A 716 0.08 22.25 -16.91
N LYS A 717 1.28 22.84 -17.01
CA LYS A 717 1.56 24.17 -16.46
C LYS A 717 2.55 24.94 -17.32
N MET A 718 2.62 26.25 -17.15
CA MET A 718 3.71 27.06 -17.69
C MET A 718 4.87 27.11 -16.68
N GLY A 719 6.09 27.04 -17.19
CA GLY A 719 7.30 27.02 -16.37
C GLY A 719 7.81 25.61 -16.15
N SER A 720 9.02 25.33 -16.64
CA SER A 720 9.69 24.05 -16.43
C SER A 720 11.20 24.21 -16.35
N TRP A 721 11.82 23.32 -15.58
CA TRP A 721 13.22 22.99 -15.78
C TRP A 721 13.42 22.31 -17.13
N VAL A 722 14.44 22.74 -17.87
CA VAL A 722 14.83 22.24 -19.18
C VAL A 722 16.23 21.63 -19.06
N GLU A 723 16.35 20.35 -19.43
CA GLU A 723 17.61 19.62 -19.43
C GLU A 723 18.27 19.68 -20.81
N TYR A 724 19.47 20.24 -20.91
CA TYR A 724 20.33 20.16 -22.08
C TYR A 724 21.41 19.10 -21.85
N VAL A 725 21.30 18.00 -22.57
CA VAL A 725 22.21 16.86 -22.43
C VAL A 725 23.44 16.98 -23.33
N GLY A 726 24.60 16.61 -22.78
CA GLY A 726 25.87 16.48 -23.48
C GLY A 726 25.97 15.14 -24.22
N GLU A 727 27.02 14.35 -24.03
CA GLU A 727 27.27 13.14 -24.81
C GLU A 727 26.73 11.87 -24.11
N TYR A 728 25.99 11.03 -24.84
CA TYR A 728 25.58 9.69 -24.38
C TYR A 728 26.58 8.63 -24.82
N ASN A 729 27.11 7.89 -23.85
CA ASN A 729 28.19 6.93 -24.03
C ASN A 729 27.90 5.62 -23.32
N HIS A 730 28.49 4.53 -23.82
CA HIS A 730 28.54 3.25 -23.12
C HIS A 730 29.94 2.65 -23.16
N GLY A 731 30.26 1.87 -22.13
CA GLY A 731 31.52 1.13 -22.04
C GLY A 731 31.67 0.52 -20.66
N PRO A 732 32.77 -0.20 -20.39
CA PRO A 732 33.04 -0.74 -19.07
C PRO A 732 33.00 0.38 -18.02
N PRO A 733 32.15 0.30 -16.96
CA PRO A 733 32.09 1.34 -15.94
C PRO A 733 33.43 1.58 -15.25
N ALA A 734 33.59 2.81 -14.78
CA ALA A 734 34.61 3.17 -13.80
C ALA A 734 34.38 2.40 -12.49
N LEU A 735 35.43 2.27 -11.68
CA LEU A 735 35.36 1.60 -10.39
C LEU A 735 35.61 2.61 -9.26
N GLY A 736 34.89 2.41 -8.16
CA GLY A 736 34.97 3.24 -6.96
C GLY A 736 34.95 2.40 -5.70
N VAL A 737 35.23 3.03 -4.58
CA VAL A 737 35.25 2.38 -3.26
C VAL A 737 34.00 2.80 -2.48
N ARG A 738 33.18 1.83 -2.10
CA ARG A 738 32.15 2.00 -1.07
C ARG A 738 32.73 1.59 0.28
N ARG A 739 32.54 2.43 1.31
CA ARG A 739 33.03 2.18 2.68
C ARG A 739 31.88 2.23 3.66
N ASP A 740 31.52 1.08 4.21
CA ASP A 740 30.67 0.99 5.38
C ASP A 740 31.54 0.84 6.65
N VAL A 741 30.94 0.88 7.83
CA VAL A 741 31.64 0.97 9.13
C VAL A 741 32.78 -0.05 9.27
N ASP A 742 32.58 -1.28 8.77
CA ASP A 742 33.54 -2.38 8.89
C ASP A 742 33.88 -3.05 7.53
N HIS A 743 33.41 -2.50 6.41
CA HIS A 743 33.53 -3.15 5.10
C HIS A 743 33.94 -2.17 4.00
N LYS A 744 34.91 -2.58 3.18
CA LYS A 744 35.35 -1.87 1.97
C LYS A 744 34.99 -2.73 0.77
N GLU A 745 34.32 -2.14 -0.21
CA GLU A 745 33.96 -2.83 -1.45
C GLU A 745 34.30 -1.96 -2.65
N VAL A 746 34.84 -2.55 -3.71
CA VAL A 746 35.09 -1.93 -5.00
C VAL A 746 33.93 -2.26 -5.94
N ILE A 747 33.21 -1.23 -6.35
CA ILE A 747 31.94 -1.34 -7.09
C ILE A 747 31.99 -0.57 -8.41
N PRO A 748 31.15 -0.93 -9.40
CA PRO A 748 30.91 -0.08 -10.56
C PRO A 748 30.31 1.26 -10.18
N VAL A 749 30.83 2.32 -10.78
CA VAL A 749 30.29 3.68 -10.69
C VAL A 749 30.15 4.26 -12.09
N VAL A 750 29.21 5.18 -12.25
CA VAL A 750 28.99 5.93 -13.50
C VAL A 750 28.93 7.42 -13.20
N PRO A 751 29.19 8.29 -14.20
CA PRO A 751 28.84 9.71 -14.09
C PRO A 751 27.37 9.82 -13.70
N GLY A 752 27.11 10.29 -12.47
CA GLY A 752 25.76 10.41 -11.94
C GLY A 752 25.20 11.79 -12.26
N MET A 753 25.94 12.82 -11.86
CA MET A 753 25.60 14.23 -12.07
C MET A 753 26.88 15.00 -12.39
N VAL A 754 27.20 15.09 -13.68
CA VAL A 754 28.20 16.03 -14.22
C VAL A 754 27.42 17.15 -14.88
N LEU A 755 27.06 18.17 -14.10
CA LEU A 755 26.05 19.13 -14.51
C LEU A 755 26.27 20.54 -13.98
N THR A 756 25.72 21.49 -14.72
CA THR A 756 25.65 22.90 -14.36
C THR A 756 24.18 23.30 -14.22
N ILE A 757 23.79 23.88 -13.10
CA ILE A 757 22.42 24.36 -12.82
C ILE A 757 22.42 25.88 -12.78
N ASP A 758 21.60 26.52 -13.61
CA ASP A 758 21.28 27.95 -13.47
C ASP A 758 20.13 28.14 -12.46
N VAL A 759 20.43 28.20 -11.16
CA VAL A 759 19.42 28.46 -10.11
C VAL A 759 18.89 29.89 -10.20
N GLY A 760 19.68 30.82 -10.73
CA GLY A 760 19.28 32.22 -10.92
C GLY A 760 18.09 32.37 -11.88
N SER A 761 17.98 31.48 -12.87
CA SER A 761 16.83 31.42 -13.80
C SER A 761 15.50 31.16 -13.08
N PHE A 762 15.51 30.44 -11.95
CA PHE A 762 14.32 30.18 -11.12
C PHE A 762 14.11 31.25 -10.04
N SER A 763 15.13 31.49 -9.19
CA SER A 763 15.01 32.38 -8.02
C SER A 763 14.96 33.87 -8.39
N LYS A 764 15.49 34.23 -9.57
CA LYS A 764 15.76 35.61 -10.02
C LYS A 764 16.78 36.37 -9.17
N GLU A 765 17.49 35.66 -8.28
CA GLU A 765 18.57 36.23 -7.48
C GLU A 765 19.93 36.00 -8.17
N LEU A 766 20.67 37.07 -8.40
CA LEU A 766 21.94 37.03 -9.15
C LEU A 766 23.12 36.47 -8.35
N HIS A 767 22.99 36.30 -7.03
CA HIS A 767 24.17 36.10 -6.16
C HIS A 767 24.70 34.66 -6.14
N ASP A 768 23.88 33.67 -6.51
CA ASP A 768 24.20 32.23 -6.59
C ASP A 768 23.66 31.60 -7.91
N SER A 769 23.89 32.27 -9.05
CA SER A 769 23.17 31.91 -10.28
C SER A 769 23.59 30.58 -10.90
N LEU A 770 24.85 30.15 -10.83
CA LEU A 770 25.34 28.94 -11.48
C LEU A 770 26.04 27.99 -10.51
N ILE A 771 25.53 26.76 -10.39
CA ILE A 771 26.11 25.66 -9.60
C ILE A 771 26.71 24.65 -10.55
N PHE A 772 27.95 24.23 -10.33
CA PHE A 772 28.56 23.09 -11.03
C PHE A 772 28.85 21.96 -10.05
N HIS A 773 28.46 20.73 -10.41
CA HIS A 773 28.80 19.53 -9.67
C HIS A 773 29.34 18.44 -10.61
N ARG A 774 30.31 17.68 -10.09
CA ARG A 774 30.84 16.46 -10.70
C ARG A 774 30.75 15.31 -9.69
N LEU A 775 29.62 14.62 -9.72
CA LEU A 775 29.30 13.51 -8.84
C LEU A 775 29.16 12.21 -9.61
N PHE A 776 29.79 11.15 -9.11
CA PHE A 776 29.57 9.79 -9.61
C PHE A 776 28.59 9.05 -8.70
N ALA A 777 27.81 8.16 -9.29
CA ALA A 777 26.82 7.36 -8.59
C ALA A 777 27.23 5.87 -8.62
N PRO A 778 27.03 5.11 -7.52
CA PRO A 778 27.12 3.66 -7.57
C PRO A 778 26.11 3.12 -8.60
N SER A 779 26.51 2.10 -9.35
CA SER A 779 25.67 1.51 -10.39
C SER A 779 25.63 -0.01 -10.27
N ALA A 780 24.44 -0.57 -10.45
CA ALA A 780 24.25 -1.96 -10.83
C ALA A 780 23.89 -1.94 -12.33
N PRO A 781 24.84 -2.14 -13.25
CA PRO A 781 24.60 -1.87 -14.67
C PRO A 781 23.58 -2.80 -15.35
N HIS A 782 23.31 -3.97 -14.76
CA HIS A 782 22.45 -5.01 -15.36
C HIS A 782 22.92 -5.42 -16.76
N THR A 783 24.23 -5.61 -16.93
CA THR A 783 24.88 -6.05 -18.17
C THR A 783 25.86 -7.18 -17.90
N THR A 784 25.46 -8.06 -16.98
CA THR A 784 26.26 -9.16 -16.46
C THR A 784 26.63 -10.13 -17.56
N VAL A 785 27.89 -10.52 -17.63
CA VAL A 785 28.40 -11.49 -18.61
C VAL A 785 29.14 -12.64 -17.92
N THR A 786 29.23 -13.77 -18.62
CA THR A 786 29.87 -14.99 -18.10
C THR A 786 31.38 -14.84 -17.85
N GLN A 787 32.06 -14.01 -18.64
CA GLN A 787 33.49 -13.74 -18.50
C GLN A 787 33.70 -12.41 -17.77
N GLY A 788 34.46 -12.45 -16.69
CA GLY A 788 34.89 -11.23 -16.00
C GLY A 788 35.88 -10.42 -16.83
N ARG A 789 36.07 -9.15 -16.46
CA ARG A 789 37.07 -8.26 -17.05
C ARG A 789 38.48 -8.83 -16.97
N ASP A 790 39.26 -8.55 -18.00
CA ASP A 790 40.67 -8.88 -18.00
C ASP A 790 41.46 -7.96 -17.05
N CYS A 791 42.68 -8.37 -16.65
CA CYS A 791 43.47 -7.61 -15.68
C CYS A 791 43.81 -6.21 -16.21
N LYS A 792 44.02 -6.04 -17.52
CA LYS A 792 44.37 -4.74 -18.12
C LYS A 792 43.19 -3.77 -18.09
N SER A 793 41.97 -4.28 -18.20
CA SER A 793 40.73 -3.50 -18.13
C SER A 793 40.52 -2.85 -16.76
N CYS A 794 41.20 -3.31 -15.71
CA CYS A 794 41.15 -2.71 -14.38
C CYS A 794 42.48 -2.01 -14.00
N HIS A 795 43.62 -2.65 -14.26
CA HIS A 795 44.92 -2.17 -13.82
C HIS A 795 45.62 -1.22 -14.80
N ASN A 796 45.27 -1.27 -16.09
CA ASN A 796 45.86 -0.46 -17.17
C ASN A 796 44.81 0.36 -17.93
N ASN A 797 43.65 0.61 -17.32
CA ASN A 797 42.57 1.33 -17.96
C ASN A 797 42.26 2.64 -17.19
N PRO A 798 42.41 3.82 -17.83
CA PRO A 798 42.15 5.09 -17.17
C PRO A 798 40.68 5.28 -16.78
N ILE A 799 39.72 4.69 -17.53
CA ILE A 799 38.29 4.75 -17.18
C ILE A 799 38.04 3.98 -15.88
N ALA A 800 38.60 2.77 -15.74
CA ALA A 800 38.42 1.95 -14.54
C ALA A 800 38.94 2.64 -13.27
N LEU A 801 40.02 3.42 -13.40
CA LEU A 801 40.63 4.21 -12.33
C LEU A 801 39.92 5.56 -12.07
N GLY A 802 38.96 5.94 -12.92
CA GLY A 802 38.23 7.21 -12.81
C GLY A 802 38.91 8.42 -13.46
N TYR A 803 39.97 8.23 -14.25
CA TYR A 803 40.67 9.32 -14.96
C TYR A 803 39.97 9.77 -16.25
N GLY A 804 38.93 9.06 -16.68
CA GLY A 804 38.21 9.33 -17.94
C GLY A 804 38.87 8.69 -19.17
N LYS A 805 38.32 8.97 -20.36
CA LYS A 805 38.86 8.52 -21.64
C LYS A 805 40.20 9.19 -21.90
N GLY A 806 41.16 8.44 -22.40
CA GLY A 806 42.47 8.96 -22.78
C GLY A 806 43.50 7.86 -23.01
N LYS A 807 44.74 8.27 -23.26
CA LYS A 807 45.87 7.38 -23.48
C LYS A 807 46.74 7.33 -22.23
N MET A 808 46.80 6.17 -21.58
CA MET A 808 47.65 5.92 -20.42
C MET A 808 48.81 4.99 -20.80
N GLU A 809 50.05 5.40 -20.52
CA GLU A 809 51.25 4.67 -20.88
C GLU A 809 52.24 4.58 -19.71
N PHE A 810 52.85 3.41 -19.54
CA PHE A 810 53.96 3.20 -18.62
C PHE A 810 55.26 3.16 -19.42
N ASN A 811 56.23 4.00 -19.04
CA ASN A 811 57.56 3.97 -19.63
C ASN A 811 58.46 3.03 -18.80
N PRO A 812 58.88 1.87 -19.34
CA PRO A 812 59.68 0.91 -18.59
C PRO A 812 61.12 1.37 -18.36
N ASP A 813 61.66 2.31 -19.16
CA ASP A 813 63.05 2.76 -19.02
C ASP A 813 63.25 3.66 -17.81
N ASN A 814 62.22 4.44 -17.46
CA ASN A 814 62.24 5.34 -16.32
C ASN A 814 61.16 5.03 -15.28
N GLY A 815 60.32 4.02 -15.44
CA GLY A 815 59.32 3.66 -14.44
C GLY A 815 58.26 4.74 -14.17
N LYS A 816 57.97 5.64 -15.11
CA LYS A 816 56.92 6.66 -14.96
C LYS A 816 55.66 6.28 -15.72
N TRP A 817 54.51 6.58 -15.11
CA TRP A 817 53.22 6.61 -15.79
C TRP A 817 52.93 8.00 -16.34
N SER A 818 52.31 8.05 -17.52
CA SER A 818 51.77 9.26 -18.14
C SER A 818 50.35 9.03 -18.62
N PHE A 819 49.51 10.06 -18.48
CA PHE A 819 48.14 10.07 -18.98
C PHE A 819 47.90 11.32 -19.82
N ASP A 820 47.36 11.12 -21.03
CA ASP A 820 46.90 12.17 -21.93
C ASP A 820 45.38 12.03 -22.11
N SER A 821 44.62 13.00 -21.60
CA SER A 821 43.16 12.94 -21.57
C SER A 821 42.56 13.20 -22.96
N TYR A 822 41.46 12.51 -23.26
CA TYR A 822 40.73 12.72 -24.52
C TYR A 822 39.97 14.06 -24.51
N TYR A 823 39.30 14.35 -23.40
CA TYR A 823 38.59 15.62 -23.20
C TYR A 823 39.51 16.69 -22.61
N LYS A 824 39.16 17.95 -22.86
CA LYS A 824 39.80 19.10 -22.22
C LYS A 824 39.35 19.21 -20.77
N ASN A 825 40.16 19.89 -19.97
CA ASN A 825 39.82 20.21 -18.60
C ASN A 825 38.64 21.19 -18.55
N ASN A 826 37.66 20.87 -17.72
CA ASN A 826 36.52 21.73 -17.44
C ASN A 826 36.99 22.95 -16.64
N PRO A 827 36.53 24.17 -16.96
CA PRO A 827 36.99 25.39 -16.28
C PRO A 827 36.56 25.47 -14.80
N ASN A 828 35.55 24.71 -14.37
CA ASN A 828 35.02 24.80 -13.00
C ASN A 828 35.88 24.05 -11.98
N ASP A 829 36.48 22.92 -12.36
CA ASP A 829 37.24 22.05 -11.46
C ASP A 829 38.60 21.61 -12.02
N THR A 830 38.96 22.07 -13.21
CA THR A 830 40.22 21.76 -13.91
C THR A 830 40.45 20.28 -14.23
N LEU A 831 39.40 19.47 -14.16
CA LEU A 831 39.41 18.04 -14.44
C LEU A 831 38.88 17.76 -15.87
N PRO A 832 39.39 16.75 -16.61
CA PRO A 832 38.79 16.32 -17.87
C PRO A 832 37.28 16.06 -17.76
N GLU A 833 36.52 16.40 -18.81
CA GLU A 833 35.06 16.44 -18.77
C GLU A 833 34.37 15.15 -18.28
N ASP A 834 34.96 13.98 -18.54
CA ASP A 834 34.40 12.67 -18.20
C ASP A 834 35.09 11.97 -17.03
N CYS A 835 36.09 12.60 -16.42
CA CYS A 835 36.80 12.01 -15.29
C CYS A 835 36.05 12.22 -13.96
N TRP A 836 36.36 11.38 -12.98
CA TRP A 836 35.91 11.49 -11.60
C TRP A 836 37.00 12.07 -10.69
N ILE A 837 38.25 11.69 -10.97
CA ILE A 837 39.44 12.03 -10.18
C ILE A 837 40.62 12.33 -11.10
N GLY A 838 41.53 13.19 -10.64
CA GLY A 838 42.78 13.51 -11.33
C GLY A 838 43.76 12.33 -11.36
N PHE A 839 44.64 12.34 -12.35
CA PHE A 839 45.67 11.31 -12.51
C PHE A 839 46.70 11.36 -11.38
N LEU A 840 46.78 10.30 -10.56
CA LEU A 840 47.65 10.23 -9.38
C LEU A 840 47.42 11.38 -8.38
N ASP A 841 46.20 11.90 -8.37
CA ASP A 841 45.78 13.02 -7.52
C ASP A 841 44.68 12.58 -6.55
N ASP A 842 44.52 13.32 -5.46
CA ASP A 842 43.47 13.08 -4.46
C ASP A 842 42.32 14.08 -4.64
N ARG A 843 41.12 13.65 -4.25
CA ARG A 843 39.91 14.49 -4.25
C ARG A 843 39.22 14.45 -2.89
N SER A 844 40.01 14.48 -1.81
CA SER A 844 39.52 14.39 -0.45
C SER A 844 38.88 15.72 0.02
N GLY A 845 37.62 15.67 0.47
CA GLY A 845 36.93 16.81 1.11
C GLY A 845 35.90 17.54 0.25
N GLU A 846 35.69 17.13 -1.00
CA GLU A 846 34.67 17.69 -1.91
C GLU A 846 33.43 16.79 -2.05
N LYS A 847 32.31 17.35 -2.54
CA LYS A 847 31.16 16.57 -3.01
C LYS A 847 31.62 15.78 -4.26
N VAL A 848 31.93 14.49 -4.10
CA VAL A 848 32.43 13.63 -5.19
C VAL A 848 31.44 12.56 -5.64
N SER A 849 30.43 12.25 -4.81
CA SER A 849 29.46 11.20 -5.12
C SER A 849 28.06 11.61 -4.68
N THR A 850 27.06 10.94 -5.26
CA THR A 850 25.65 11.02 -4.84
C THR A 850 25.37 10.19 -3.58
N ARG A 851 26.40 9.63 -2.94
CA ARG A 851 26.35 8.91 -1.65
C ARG A 851 27.43 9.43 -0.72
N SER A 852 27.15 9.47 0.58
CA SER A 852 28.18 9.87 1.56
C SER A 852 29.30 8.83 1.75
N ASN A 853 29.04 7.57 1.38
CA ASN A 853 29.94 6.44 1.61
C ASN A 853 30.66 5.91 0.35
N VAL A 854 30.55 6.60 -0.79
CA VAL A 854 31.19 6.21 -2.06
C VAL A 854 32.25 7.23 -2.46
N PHE A 855 33.45 6.73 -2.76
CA PHE A 855 34.63 7.55 -3.01
C PHE A 855 35.43 7.05 -4.21
N PRO A 856 36.15 7.95 -4.92
CA PRO A 856 37.16 7.53 -5.87
C PRO A 856 38.30 6.79 -5.17
N PHE A 857 39.13 6.09 -5.95
CA PHE A 857 40.34 5.49 -5.42
C PHE A 857 41.26 6.55 -4.82
N SER A 858 41.74 6.31 -3.59
CA SER A 858 42.76 7.17 -3.00
C SER A 858 44.05 7.11 -3.83
N VAL A 859 44.94 8.09 -3.69
CA VAL A 859 46.25 8.06 -4.36
C VAL A 859 47.03 6.78 -4.02
N GLU A 860 46.90 6.26 -2.80
CA GLU A 860 47.49 4.99 -2.39
C GLU A 860 46.89 3.80 -3.16
N ASP A 861 45.56 3.75 -3.30
CA ASP A 861 44.86 2.73 -4.09
C ASP A 861 45.29 2.81 -5.56
N GLN A 862 45.32 4.01 -6.16
CA GLN A 862 45.76 4.25 -7.53
C GLN A 862 47.19 3.72 -7.76
N LYS A 863 48.13 4.06 -6.86
CA LYS A 863 49.53 3.60 -6.93
C LYS A 863 49.63 2.08 -6.84
N ARG A 864 48.85 1.43 -5.97
CA ARG A 864 48.80 -0.03 -5.82
C ARG A 864 48.29 -0.70 -7.09
N ILE A 865 47.19 -0.19 -7.65
CA ILE A 865 46.58 -0.72 -8.89
C ILE A 865 47.56 -0.59 -10.06
N LEU A 866 48.14 0.59 -10.26
CA LEU A 866 49.09 0.88 -11.33
C LEU A 866 50.43 0.15 -11.16
N ARG A 867 50.81 -0.25 -9.94
CA ARG A 867 51.99 -1.09 -9.69
C ARG A 867 51.85 -2.49 -10.26
N VAL A 868 50.65 -3.09 -10.15
CA VAL A 868 50.32 -4.34 -10.85
C VAL A 868 50.22 -4.09 -12.35
N GLY A 869 49.59 -2.98 -12.74
CA GLY A 869 49.45 -2.55 -14.13
C GLY A 869 50.77 -2.47 -14.90
N ALA A 870 51.83 -1.99 -14.25
CA ALA A 870 53.17 -1.91 -14.83
C ALA A 870 53.70 -3.30 -15.21
N CYS A 871 53.43 -4.33 -14.40
CA CYS A 871 53.81 -5.71 -14.72
C CYS A 871 53.07 -6.21 -15.95
N LEU A 872 51.78 -5.87 -16.10
CA LEU A 872 50.93 -6.24 -17.23
C LEU A 872 51.33 -5.56 -18.55
N THR A 873 52.21 -4.55 -18.52
CA THR A 873 52.78 -3.98 -19.76
C THR A 873 53.81 -4.90 -20.41
N CYS A 874 54.52 -5.72 -19.62
CA CYS A 874 55.54 -6.65 -20.10
C CYS A 874 55.10 -8.13 -20.05
N HIS A 875 54.15 -8.47 -19.17
CA HIS A 875 53.70 -9.83 -18.96
C HIS A 875 52.26 -10.03 -19.41
N ASP A 876 52.00 -11.14 -20.11
CA ASP A 876 50.63 -11.58 -20.37
C ASP A 876 49.97 -12.04 -19.05
N GLN A 877 48.70 -11.69 -18.89
CA GLN A 877 47.94 -11.96 -17.67
C GLN A 877 47.79 -13.46 -17.36
N ASN A 878 47.85 -14.32 -18.39
CA ASN A 878 47.72 -15.78 -18.24
C ASN A 878 49.06 -16.47 -17.96
N THR A 879 50.14 -15.71 -17.72
CA THR A 879 51.42 -16.30 -17.35
C THR A 879 51.39 -16.80 -15.91
N SER A 880 52.11 -17.88 -15.61
CA SER A 880 52.23 -18.41 -14.24
C SER A 880 52.74 -17.39 -13.23
N LEU A 881 53.56 -16.42 -13.69
CA LEU A 881 54.02 -15.30 -12.88
C LEU A 881 52.86 -14.41 -12.43
N MET A 882 52.04 -13.94 -13.38
CA MET A 882 50.89 -13.07 -13.09
C MET A 882 49.78 -13.81 -12.34
N GLU A 883 49.55 -15.09 -12.62
CA GLU A 883 48.61 -15.88 -11.82
C GLU A 883 49.04 -16.02 -10.35
N SER A 884 50.35 -16.02 -10.09
CA SER A 884 50.88 -16.11 -8.72
C SER A 884 50.72 -14.80 -7.94
N THR A 885 50.58 -13.66 -8.63
CA THR A 885 50.44 -12.35 -7.95
C THR A 885 49.14 -12.22 -7.17
N VAL A 886 48.11 -12.99 -7.54
CA VAL A 886 46.79 -12.98 -6.87
C VAL A 886 46.87 -13.57 -5.45
N TYR A 887 47.89 -14.39 -5.15
CA TYR A 887 48.10 -14.95 -3.81
C TYR A 887 48.99 -14.08 -2.93
N ASN A 888 50.10 -13.58 -3.47
CA ASN A 888 51.04 -12.75 -2.71
C ASN A 888 51.89 -11.89 -3.65
N PHE A 889 51.39 -10.71 -3.99
CA PHE A 889 52.07 -9.78 -4.88
C PHE A 889 53.47 -9.40 -4.38
N ASP A 890 53.61 -9.07 -3.09
CA ASP A 890 54.88 -8.61 -2.53
C ASP A 890 55.99 -9.67 -2.60
N SER A 891 55.65 -10.94 -2.39
CA SER A 891 56.59 -12.05 -2.54
C SER A 891 57.07 -12.19 -3.98
N ILE A 892 56.18 -12.05 -4.96
CA ILE A 892 56.56 -12.10 -6.37
C ILE A 892 57.45 -10.91 -6.74
N VAL A 893 57.12 -9.72 -6.26
CA VAL A 893 57.93 -8.51 -6.48
C VAL A 893 59.32 -8.64 -5.85
N SER A 894 59.47 -9.32 -4.70
CA SER A 894 60.78 -9.53 -4.08
C SER A 894 61.74 -10.36 -4.94
N LEU A 895 61.20 -11.18 -5.85
CA LEU A 895 61.94 -12.03 -6.79
C LEU A 895 62.20 -11.36 -8.14
N LYS A 896 61.91 -10.05 -8.27
CA LYS A 896 62.04 -9.34 -9.54
C LYS A 896 63.47 -9.36 -10.07
N LYS A 897 63.61 -9.55 -11.38
CA LYS A 897 64.91 -9.41 -12.06
C LYS A 897 65.34 -7.93 -12.07
N PRO A 898 66.64 -7.62 -12.18
CA PRO A 898 67.12 -6.23 -12.28
C PRO A 898 66.51 -5.44 -13.45
N VAL A 899 66.14 -6.13 -14.54
CA VAL A 899 65.46 -5.55 -15.71
C VAL A 899 64.00 -5.15 -15.43
N CYS A 900 63.40 -5.67 -14.35
CA CYS A 900 62.03 -5.33 -13.96
C CYS A 900 62.02 -4.01 -13.18
N ILE A 901 61.57 -2.96 -13.86
CA ILE A 901 61.41 -1.61 -13.32
C ILE A 901 59.95 -1.46 -12.86
N LEU A 902 59.78 -1.09 -11.60
CA LEU A 902 58.47 -0.80 -11.02
C LEU A 902 58.21 0.70 -11.07
N PRO A 903 56.93 1.13 -11.02
CA PRO A 903 56.60 2.53 -10.95
C PRO A 903 57.27 3.23 -9.78
N PHE A 904 57.79 4.43 -10.04
CA PHE A 904 58.13 5.38 -8.99
C PHE A 904 57.15 6.55 -9.07
N TYR A 905 56.71 7.03 -7.92
CA TYR A 905 55.68 8.06 -7.81
C TYR A 905 56.17 9.24 -6.98
#